data_AF-A0A4Y1R709-F1
#
_entry.id   AF-A0A4Y1R709-F1
#
_cell.length_a   1.000
_cell.length_b   1.000
_cell.length_c   1.000
_cell.angle_alpha   90.00
_cell.angle_beta   90.00
_cell.angle_gamma   90.00
#
_symmetry.space_group_name_H-M   'P 1'
#
loop_
_entity.id
_entity.type
_entity.pdbx_description
1 polymer ?
#
loop_
_entity_poly.entity_id
_entity_poly.type
_entity_poly.pdbx_seq_one_letter_code
_entity_poly.pdbx_strand_id
1 'polypeptide(L)'
;MDTLWTEHWSSEAHFEELERRGCLVLYEVDVYEMHQHPTLMCMKFDIIIFNYAGHYSWLCERDDELIQMHRDLLKAFFKSARGMLSQGGEVHVSHRDDYPYDQWKLKELAERAGLVLKEKVWFEKSNYPGYHNKRGGGIQSNKKFPLNECYTFKFSLKHETSHELKPACNQTISTLSDDISDALNRMNLNWLFKCTLLNIIADPHGSKGTSWFDFPPSPFPGLSTIVDRKSDSAFTFNHISSHVDTARRQKALPDLERSYIGNSVSKTDKRKGDVNLERLEAGLATARALIREATSKFNHTALEDADYVPQGDIYRNAYAFHRSHLLMESLFKIYVYEEGEPPIFHNGPCKNIYSMEGLFLSFMETDTKFRTLDPDKAHVYFLPFSVVMIIEYLFHPIIRDKAVLERTVVDYVRVVSNKYPFWNRSLGADHVMLSCHDWGPRATWYVKQLYFVAIRVLCNANTSEHFNPKKDASFPEINLETGDITGLVGGLPPSERTTLAFFAGRMHGRIRPLLFQHWKEKDKDLLVYETLPEGVSYHDMLKKSKYCICPSGHEVASPRIAEAIYAECVPVLISQHYVLPFSDVLNWESFSIQVSVSEIPHLKEILMGISEEQYRRMQKRVKQVQRHFVVNSPPKRFDVFHMIIHSIWLRRLNVRIHG
;
A
#
# COMPACT_ATOMS: atom_id res chain seq x y z
N MET A 1 0.48 14.32 -6.03
CA MET A 1 0.94 13.37 -7.07
C MET A 1 0.15 12.08 -7.02
N ASP A 2 0.07 11.40 -5.87
CA ASP A 2 -0.24 9.96 -5.78
C ASP A 2 -1.63 9.52 -6.26
N THR A 3 -2.63 10.41 -6.30
CA THR A 3 -3.97 10.11 -6.84
C THR A 3 -3.97 9.89 -8.36
N LEU A 4 -3.12 10.63 -9.09
CA LEU A 4 -3.04 10.51 -10.55
C LEU A 4 -2.39 9.18 -10.97
N TRP A 5 -1.36 8.77 -10.24
CA TRP A 5 -0.65 7.50 -10.46
C TRP A 5 -1.50 6.28 -10.10
N THR A 6 -2.38 6.38 -9.11
CA THR A 6 -3.25 5.28 -8.67
C THR A 6 -4.54 5.14 -9.49
N GLU A 7 -5.16 6.24 -9.94
CA GLU A 7 -6.41 6.19 -10.73
C GLU A 7 -6.19 6.24 -12.25
N HIS A 8 -5.07 6.82 -12.69
CA HIS A 8 -4.77 7.08 -14.11
C HIS A 8 -3.37 6.62 -14.53
N TRP A 9 -2.87 5.51 -13.97
CA TRP A 9 -1.55 4.92 -14.25
C TRP A 9 -1.17 4.88 -15.75
N SER A 10 -2.11 4.60 -16.66
CA SER A 10 -1.84 4.57 -18.11
C SER A 10 -1.50 5.92 -18.74
N SER A 11 -1.47 7.00 -17.95
CA SER A 11 -1.07 8.35 -18.36
C SER A 11 0.36 8.71 -17.94
N GLU A 12 1.07 7.83 -17.21
CA GLU A 12 2.49 7.91 -16.84
C GLU A 12 3.36 8.46 -17.98
N ALA A 13 3.40 7.73 -19.09
CA ALA A 13 4.18 8.09 -20.27
C ALA A 13 3.81 9.45 -20.90
N HIS A 14 2.58 9.95 -20.70
CA HIS A 14 2.20 11.29 -21.15
C HIS A 14 2.76 12.38 -20.22
N PHE A 15 2.85 12.13 -18.92
CA PHE A 15 3.41 13.09 -17.95
C PHE A 15 4.93 13.16 -18.08
N GLU A 16 5.60 12.00 -18.19
CA GLU A 16 7.04 11.94 -18.48
C GLU A 16 7.38 12.68 -19.79
N GLU A 17 6.58 12.52 -20.84
CA GLU A 17 6.78 13.22 -22.12
C GLU A 17 6.54 14.73 -22.03
N LEU A 18 5.59 15.18 -21.20
CA LEU A 18 5.35 16.61 -20.93
C LEU A 18 6.52 17.23 -20.14
N GLU A 19 6.99 16.56 -19.08
CA GLU A 19 8.16 16.99 -18.31
C GLU A 19 9.44 16.99 -19.18
N ARG A 20 9.62 15.98 -20.04
CA ARG A 20 10.73 15.92 -21.02
C ARG A 20 10.68 17.06 -22.05
N ARG A 21 9.50 17.59 -22.36
CA ARG A 21 9.30 18.79 -23.21
C ARG A 21 9.47 20.11 -22.46
N GLY A 22 9.73 20.09 -21.16
CA GLY A 22 9.90 21.29 -20.34
C GLY A 22 8.58 21.92 -19.88
N CYS A 23 7.45 21.21 -20.00
CA CYS A 23 6.27 21.54 -19.20
C CYS A 23 6.60 21.27 -17.72
N LEU A 24 5.88 21.88 -16.79
CA LEU A 24 5.88 21.43 -15.39
C LEU A 24 4.49 20.80 -15.15
N VAL A 25 4.40 19.80 -14.26
CA VAL A 25 3.19 18.98 -14.07
C VAL A 25 2.59 19.12 -12.64
N LEU A 26 1.40 19.74 -12.49
CA LEU A 26 0.68 19.97 -11.20
C LEU A 26 -0.17 18.75 -10.93
N TYR A 27 -0.41 18.57 -9.64
CA TYR A 27 -1.32 17.57 -9.12
C TYR A 27 -2.20 18.28 -8.09
N GLU A 28 -3.43 17.81 -7.90
CA GLU A 28 -4.36 18.33 -6.89
C GLU A 28 -4.70 19.84 -7.05
N VAL A 29 -4.73 20.36 -8.28
CA VAL A 29 -5.24 21.72 -8.54
C VAL A 29 -6.76 21.71 -8.49
N ASP A 30 -7.32 22.33 -7.47
CA ASP A 30 -8.77 22.49 -7.40
C ASP A 30 -9.25 23.53 -8.44
N VAL A 31 -10.13 23.11 -9.34
CA VAL A 31 -10.79 23.95 -10.36
C VAL A 31 -11.59 25.11 -9.74
N TYR A 32 -12.14 24.91 -8.54
CA TYR A 32 -12.87 25.96 -7.81
C TYR A 32 -11.94 27.11 -7.36
N GLU A 33 -10.65 26.83 -7.14
CA GLU A 33 -9.70 27.76 -6.53
C GLU A 33 -8.37 27.89 -7.30
N MET A 34 -8.27 27.37 -8.53
CA MET A 34 -7.02 27.36 -9.32
C MET A 34 -6.42 28.77 -9.57
N HIS A 35 -7.25 29.81 -9.52
CA HIS A 35 -6.83 31.21 -9.59
C HIS A 35 -6.12 31.72 -8.31
N GLN A 36 -6.21 30.97 -7.22
CA GLN A 36 -5.55 31.21 -5.92
C GLN A 36 -4.41 30.22 -5.66
N HIS A 37 -4.23 29.21 -6.52
CA HIS A 37 -3.19 28.20 -6.34
C HIS A 37 -1.81 28.87 -6.27
N PRO A 38 -0.95 28.58 -5.27
CA PRO A 38 0.26 29.36 -5.00
C PRO A 38 1.22 29.50 -6.20
N THR A 39 1.28 28.50 -7.08
CA THR A 39 2.09 28.53 -8.32
C THR A 39 1.42 29.30 -9.46
N LEU A 40 0.08 29.35 -9.51
CA LEU A 40 -0.67 29.88 -10.66
C LEU A 40 -1.24 31.28 -10.43
N MET A 41 -1.42 31.72 -9.18
CA MET A 41 -2.10 32.99 -8.83
C MET A 41 -1.44 34.25 -9.41
N CYS A 42 -0.14 34.19 -9.73
CA CYS A 42 0.62 35.27 -10.37
C CYS A 42 0.82 35.08 -11.88
N MET A 43 0.25 34.03 -12.48
CA MET A 43 0.41 33.70 -13.90
C MET A 43 -0.78 34.15 -14.73
N LYS A 44 -0.52 34.48 -16.00
CA LYS A 44 -1.53 34.79 -17.02
C LYS A 44 -1.35 33.89 -18.22
N PHE A 45 -2.45 33.48 -18.83
CA PHE A 45 -2.48 32.43 -19.87
C PHE A 45 -3.20 32.92 -21.12
N ASP A 46 -2.57 32.72 -22.28
CA ASP A 46 -3.15 33.03 -23.60
C ASP A 46 -4.17 31.98 -24.04
N ILE A 47 -4.01 30.74 -23.59
CA ILE A 47 -4.98 29.66 -23.76
C ILE A 47 -5.11 28.91 -22.43
N ILE A 48 -6.32 28.60 -22.01
CA ILE A 48 -6.63 27.70 -20.88
C ILE A 48 -7.55 26.59 -21.42
N ILE A 49 -7.07 25.34 -21.46
CA ILE A 49 -7.82 24.21 -22.03
C ILE A 49 -8.39 23.33 -20.91
N PHE A 50 -9.61 22.84 -21.10
CA PHE A 50 -10.32 21.88 -20.24
C PHE A 50 -10.79 20.68 -21.06
N ASN A 51 -10.31 19.49 -20.69
CA ASN A 51 -10.40 18.27 -21.51
C ASN A 51 -11.03 17.06 -20.80
N TYR A 52 -11.66 17.23 -19.62
CA TYR A 52 -12.21 16.11 -18.86
C TYR A 52 -13.31 16.51 -17.87
N ALA A 53 -14.26 15.61 -17.60
CA ALA A 53 -15.23 15.73 -16.53
C ALA A 53 -15.34 14.40 -15.76
N GLY A 54 -15.53 14.48 -14.43
CA GLY A 54 -15.37 13.35 -13.51
C GLY A 54 -16.31 12.15 -13.76
N HIS A 55 -15.88 10.97 -13.33
CA HIS A 55 -16.67 9.73 -13.39
C HIS A 55 -17.16 9.33 -12.00
N TYR A 56 -18.45 8.98 -11.90
CA TYR A 56 -19.09 8.51 -10.66
C TYR A 56 -19.70 7.14 -10.93
N SER A 57 -19.23 6.10 -10.24
CA SER A 57 -19.53 4.69 -10.56
C SER A 57 -20.98 4.24 -10.38
N TRP A 58 -21.86 5.13 -9.92
CA TRP A 58 -23.28 4.89 -9.62
C TRP A 58 -24.22 5.73 -10.50
N LEU A 59 -23.68 6.62 -11.33
CA LEU A 59 -24.43 7.56 -12.18
C LEU A 59 -23.99 7.41 -13.64
N CYS A 60 -24.94 7.51 -14.57
CA CYS A 60 -24.73 7.50 -16.00
C CYS A 60 -24.89 8.90 -16.63
N GLU A 61 -24.42 9.08 -17.86
CA GLU A 61 -24.44 10.38 -18.56
C GLU A 61 -25.83 11.04 -18.71
N ARG A 62 -26.92 10.31 -18.45
CA ARG A 62 -28.30 10.78 -18.54
C ARG A 62 -28.91 11.19 -17.20
N ASP A 63 -28.22 10.95 -16.09
CA ASP A 63 -28.77 11.24 -14.76
C ASP A 63 -28.64 12.74 -14.47
N ASP A 64 -29.76 13.38 -14.14
CA ASP A 64 -29.83 14.83 -13.89
C ASP A 64 -28.86 15.28 -12.77
N GLU A 65 -28.65 14.42 -11.76
CA GLU A 65 -27.66 14.65 -10.69
C GLU A 65 -26.24 14.77 -11.26
N LEU A 66 -25.82 13.84 -12.12
CA LEU A 66 -24.49 13.87 -12.74
C LEU A 66 -24.32 15.06 -13.67
N ILE A 67 -25.33 15.35 -14.48
CA ILE A 67 -25.38 16.52 -15.37
C ILE A 67 -25.21 17.80 -14.54
N GLN A 68 -25.88 17.91 -13.39
CA GLN A 68 -25.77 19.08 -12.53
C GLN A 68 -24.38 19.19 -11.88
N MET A 69 -23.78 18.09 -11.42
CA MET A 69 -22.41 18.07 -10.88
C MET A 69 -21.38 18.55 -11.92
N HIS A 70 -21.50 18.11 -13.17
CA HIS A 70 -20.62 18.55 -14.26
C HIS A 70 -20.85 20.03 -14.64
N ARG A 71 -22.10 20.51 -14.58
CA ARG A 71 -22.43 21.94 -14.76
C ARG A 71 -21.79 22.82 -13.69
N ASP A 72 -21.83 22.41 -12.42
CA ASP A 72 -21.22 23.17 -11.33
C ASP A 72 -19.68 23.17 -11.39
N LEU A 73 -19.06 22.05 -11.79
CA LEU A 73 -17.62 21.99 -12.07
C LEU A 73 -17.21 22.95 -13.21
N LEU A 74 -17.94 22.95 -14.33
CA LEU A 74 -17.65 23.85 -15.45
C LEU A 74 -17.89 25.33 -15.10
N LYS A 75 -18.93 25.62 -14.32
CA LYS A 75 -19.22 26.97 -13.79
C LYS A 75 -18.07 27.48 -12.90
N ALA A 76 -17.53 26.62 -12.03
CA ALA A 76 -16.35 26.92 -11.23
C ALA A 76 -15.10 27.14 -12.09
N PHE A 77 -14.88 26.26 -13.06
CA PHE A 77 -13.78 26.37 -14.03
C PHE A 77 -13.81 27.70 -14.78
N PHE A 78 -14.92 28.05 -15.43
CA PHE A 78 -15.01 29.30 -16.19
C PHE A 78 -14.79 30.54 -15.32
N LYS A 79 -15.30 30.53 -14.08
CA LYS A 79 -15.09 31.61 -13.10
C LYS A 79 -13.61 31.79 -12.75
N SER A 80 -12.91 30.69 -12.42
CA SER A 80 -11.47 30.71 -12.13
C SER A 80 -10.64 31.09 -13.37
N ALA A 81 -10.92 30.46 -14.52
CA ALA A 81 -10.19 30.66 -15.76
C ALA A 81 -10.23 32.11 -16.24
N ARG A 82 -11.40 32.77 -16.16
CA ARG A 82 -11.54 34.21 -16.45
C ARG A 82 -10.53 35.08 -15.68
N GLY A 83 -10.28 34.77 -14.41
CA GLY A 83 -9.31 35.50 -13.58
C GLY A 83 -7.86 35.33 -14.05
N MET A 84 -7.57 34.27 -14.80
CA MET A 84 -6.23 33.83 -15.19
C MET A 84 -5.89 34.14 -16.66
N LEU A 85 -6.84 34.59 -17.48
CA LEU A 85 -6.57 34.95 -18.88
C LEU A 85 -5.66 36.20 -19.00
N SER A 86 -4.79 36.16 -20.03
CA SER A 86 -4.07 37.31 -20.57
C SER A 86 -4.98 38.20 -21.44
N GLN A 87 -4.46 39.32 -21.94
CA GLN A 87 -5.20 40.19 -22.85
C GLN A 87 -5.38 39.49 -24.21
N GLY A 88 -6.64 39.20 -24.56
CA GLY A 88 -6.97 38.45 -25.79
C GLY A 88 -6.91 36.93 -25.63
N GLY A 89 -6.62 36.42 -24.44
CA GLY A 89 -6.56 34.99 -24.17
C GLY A 89 -7.92 34.27 -24.25
N GLU A 90 -7.86 32.96 -24.43
CA GLU A 90 -9.02 32.09 -24.69
C GLU A 90 -9.15 30.94 -23.69
N VAL A 91 -10.39 30.54 -23.40
CA VAL A 91 -10.72 29.28 -22.69
C VAL A 91 -11.26 28.28 -23.70
N HIS A 92 -10.64 27.11 -23.82
CA HIS A 92 -11.05 26.05 -24.75
C HIS A 92 -11.64 24.87 -23.97
N VAL A 93 -12.85 24.43 -24.33
CA VAL A 93 -13.49 23.27 -23.71
C VAL A 93 -13.86 22.25 -24.78
N SER A 94 -13.29 21.05 -24.66
CA SER A 94 -13.59 19.93 -25.56
C SER A 94 -14.78 19.15 -25.03
N HIS A 95 -15.90 19.13 -25.76
CA HIS A 95 -17.17 18.55 -25.30
C HIS A 95 -18.04 18.02 -26.44
N ARG A 96 -19.09 17.26 -26.11
CA ARG A 96 -20.12 16.83 -27.06
C ARG A 96 -21.34 17.76 -27.02
N ASP A 97 -21.92 18.05 -28.17
CA ASP A 97 -23.10 18.91 -28.31
C ASP A 97 -24.38 18.14 -28.68
N ASP A 98 -24.36 16.80 -28.57
CA ASP A 98 -25.53 15.94 -28.69
C ASP A 98 -26.01 15.40 -27.32
N TYR A 99 -27.28 15.01 -27.24
CA TYR A 99 -27.90 14.54 -26.00
C TYR A 99 -27.20 13.29 -25.42
N PRO A 100 -26.94 13.21 -24.10
CA PRO A 100 -27.32 14.16 -23.04
C PRO A 100 -26.29 15.26 -22.74
N TYR A 101 -25.17 15.32 -23.46
CA TYR A 101 -24.06 16.23 -23.20
C TYR A 101 -24.42 17.69 -23.46
N ASP A 102 -25.34 17.94 -24.41
CA ASP A 102 -25.92 19.25 -24.69
C ASP A 102 -26.63 19.86 -23.46
N GLN A 103 -27.10 19.05 -22.49
CA GLN A 103 -27.76 19.51 -21.26
C GLN A 103 -26.81 20.23 -20.30
N TRP A 104 -25.49 20.16 -20.54
CA TRP A 104 -24.50 20.87 -19.74
C TRP A 104 -24.47 22.37 -20.07
N LYS A 105 -25.08 22.79 -21.20
CA LYS A 105 -25.25 24.20 -21.64
C LYS A 105 -23.97 25.04 -21.48
N LEU A 106 -22.83 24.53 -21.98
CA LEU A 106 -21.50 25.16 -21.84
C LEU A 106 -21.49 26.66 -22.17
N LYS A 107 -22.16 27.06 -23.26
CA LYS A 107 -22.27 28.46 -23.67
C LYS A 107 -22.92 29.35 -22.59
N GLU A 108 -24.00 28.88 -21.98
CA GLU A 108 -24.70 29.59 -20.91
C GLU A 108 -23.82 29.72 -19.65
N LEU A 109 -23.08 28.66 -19.30
CA LEU A 109 -22.17 28.68 -18.16
C LEU A 109 -21.00 29.65 -18.37
N ALA A 110 -20.43 29.68 -19.57
CA ALA A 110 -19.36 30.61 -19.94
C ALA A 110 -19.86 32.08 -19.97
N GLU A 111 -21.03 32.33 -20.54
CA GLU A 111 -21.67 33.66 -20.57
C GLU A 111 -21.96 34.18 -19.17
N ARG A 112 -22.46 33.34 -18.27
CA ARG A 112 -22.65 33.67 -16.83
C ARG A 112 -21.34 33.96 -16.11
N ALA A 113 -20.22 33.40 -16.57
CA ALA A 113 -18.89 33.70 -16.06
C ALA A 113 -18.26 34.96 -16.69
N GLY A 114 -18.89 35.61 -17.68
CA GLY A 114 -18.37 36.80 -18.36
C GLY A 114 -17.47 36.51 -19.58
N LEU A 115 -17.55 35.29 -20.12
CA LEU A 115 -16.86 34.87 -21.34
C LEU A 115 -17.86 34.79 -22.51
N VAL A 116 -17.39 34.95 -23.75
CA VAL A 116 -18.24 34.87 -24.96
C VAL A 116 -17.69 33.79 -25.88
N LEU A 117 -18.57 32.96 -26.46
CA LEU A 117 -18.18 31.96 -27.45
C LEU A 117 -17.67 32.66 -28.72
N LYS A 118 -16.37 32.54 -28.99
CA LYS A 118 -15.69 33.07 -30.16
C LYS A 118 -15.79 32.11 -31.35
N GLU A 119 -15.61 30.82 -31.09
CA GLU A 119 -15.58 29.78 -32.13
C GLU A 119 -16.05 28.42 -31.58
N LYS A 120 -16.68 27.60 -32.42
CA LYS A 120 -17.01 26.20 -32.13
C LYS A 120 -16.43 25.34 -33.25
N VAL A 121 -15.33 24.65 -32.97
CA VAL A 121 -14.54 23.90 -33.97
C VAL A 121 -14.90 22.42 -33.90
N TRP A 122 -15.14 21.78 -35.04
CA TRP A 122 -15.41 20.33 -35.11
C TRP A 122 -14.16 19.51 -34.70
N PHE A 123 -14.34 18.47 -33.89
CA PHE A 123 -13.24 17.56 -33.53
C PHE A 123 -12.95 16.57 -34.66
N GLU A 124 -11.86 16.81 -35.39
CA GLU A 124 -11.39 15.89 -36.43
C GLU A 124 -10.27 14.99 -35.89
N LYS A 125 -10.53 13.69 -35.77
CA LYS A 125 -9.59 12.73 -35.17
C LYS A 125 -8.26 12.60 -35.93
N SER A 126 -8.27 12.78 -37.25
CA SER A 126 -7.10 12.82 -38.14
C SER A 126 -6.04 13.83 -37.70
N ASN A 127 -6.47 14.96 -37.12
CA ASN A 127 -5.58 16.02 -36.64
C ASN A 127 -4.86 15.65 -35.32
N TYR A 128 -5.19 14.51 -34.72
CA TYR A 128 -4.58 14.00 -33.49
C TYR A 128 -4.05 12.56 -33.67
N PRO A 129 -2.90 12.36 -34.35
CA PRO A 129 -2.25 11.05 -34.46
C PRO A 129 -2.03 10.41 -33.09
N GLY A 130 -2.31 9.10 -32.97
CA GLY A 130 -2.28 8.38 -31.69
C GLY A 130 -3.51 8.56 -30.79
N TYR A 131 -4.46 9.44 -31.12
CA TYR A 131 -5.64 9.67 -30.27
C TYR A 131 -6.55 8.43 -30.18
N HIS A 132 -6.79 8.01 -28.94
CA HIS A 132 -7.70 6.91 -28.59
C HIS A 132 -8.65 7.38 -27.49
N ASN A 133 -9.91 7.59 -27.86
CA ASN A 133 -10.94 7.97 -26.89
C ASN A 133 -11.27 6.80 -25.95
N LYS A 134 -11.40 7.13 -24.66
CA LYS A 134 -11.62 6.21 -23.54
C LYS A 134 -12.70 6.79 -22.62
N ARG A 135 -13.46 5.95 -21.93
CA ARG A 135 -14.39 6.39 -20.88
C ARG A 135 -13.61 6.70 -19.59
N GLY A 136 -14.02 7.69 -18.83
CA GLY A 136 -13.45 7.93 -17.50
C GLY A 136 -13.84 6.82 -16.52
N GLY A 137 -12.91 6.43 -15.64
CA GLY A 137 -13.16 5.62 -14.44
C GLY A 137 -13.65 4.16 -14.59
N GLY A 138 -13.48 3.39 -13.50
CA GLY A 138 -14.07 2.05 -13.34
C GLY A 138 -13.48 0.92 -14.19
N ILE A 139 -14.13 -0.25 -14.10
CA ILE A 139 -13.72 -1.53 -14.74
C ILE A 139 -13.71 -1.46 -16.28
N GLN A 140 -14.32 -0.42 -16.87
CA GLN A 140 -14.49 -0.29 -18.32
C GLN A 140 -13.91 1.02 -18.89
N SER A 141 -13.01 1.69 -18.18
CA SER A 141 -12.37 2.95 -18.62
C SER A 141 -11.75 2.87 -20.02
N ASN A 142 -11.07 1.76 -20.34
CA ASN A 142 -10.49 1.55 -21.67
C ASN A 142 -11.51 1.28 -22.80
N LYS A 143 -12.83 1.26 -22.55
CA LYS A 143 -13.84 1.17 -23.62
C LYS A 143 -13.92 2.47 -24.40
N LYS A 144 -13.93 2.34 -25.73
CA LYS A 144 -14.23 3.42 -26.67
C LYS A 144 -15.71 3.80 -26.59
N PHE A 145 -16.02 5.03 -26.97
CA PHE A 145 -17.39 5.52 -27.20
C PHE A 145 -17.51 6.12 -28.61
N PRO A 146 -18.72 6.29 -29.16
CA PRO A 146 -18.90 6.96 -30.45
C PRO A 146 -18.46 8.42 -30.39
N LEU A 147 -17.53 8.81 -31.28
CA LEU A 147 -17.13 10.20 -31.50
C LEU A 147 -18.13 10.83 -32.48
N ASN A 148 -19.30 11.22 -31.95
CA ASN A 148 -20.36 11.86 -32.72
C ASN A 148 -20.09 13.37 -32.82
N GLU A 149 -21.00 14.20 -32.30
CA GLU A 149 -20.94 15.66 -32.28
C GLU A 149 -19.94 16.21 -31.25
N CYS A 150 -18.67 15.85 -31.43
CA CYS A 150 -17.55 16.33 -30.63
C CYS A 150 -17.02 17.67 -31.18
N TYR A 151 -16.86 18.67 -30.31
CA TYR A 151 -16.35 20.00 -30.66
C TYR A 151 -15.40 20.54 -29.60
N THR A 152 -14.55 21.47 -30.00
CA THR A 152 -13.83 22.37 -29.08
C THR A 152 -14.50 23.74 -29.13
N PHE A 153 -15.10 24.15 -28.01
CA PHE A 153 -15.71 25.46 -27.81
C PHE A 153 -14.63 26.43 -27.31
N LYS A 154 -14.37 27.50 -28.05
CA LYS A 154 -13.40 28.53 -27.70
C LYS A 154 -14.11 29.78 -27.22
N PHE A 155 -13.81 30.21 -26.01
CA PHE A 155 -14.39 31.39 -25.38
C PHE A 155 -13.34 32.46 -25.13
N SER A 156 -13.65 33.73 -25.30
CA SER A 156 -12.77 34.85 -24.93
C SER A 156 -13.44 35.73 -23.89
N LEU A 157 -12.67 36.65 -23.28
CA LEU A 157 -13.28 37.74 -22.50
C LEU A 157 -14.27 38.51 -23.37
N LYS A 158 -15.41 38.90 -22.79
CA LYS A 158 -16.31 39.87 -23.40
C LYS A 158 -15.57 41.20 -23.53
N HIS A 159 -15.38 41.72 -24.75
CA HIS A 159 -14.85 43.06 -24.91
C HIS A 159 -15.79 44.06 -24.23
N GLU A 160 -15.28 44.75 -23.21
CA GLU A 160 -15.90 45.98 -22.74
C GLU A 160 -15.70 47.03 -23.83
N THR A 161 -16.76 47.28 -24.59
CA THR A 161 -16.85 48.47 -25.44
C THR A 161 -16.68 49.68 -24.53
N SER A 162 -15.64 50.47 -24.78
CA SER A 162 -15.31 51.69 -24.05
C SER A 162 -16.43 52.73 -24.18
N HIS A 163 -17.41 52.66 -23.28
CA HIS A 163 -18.37 53.73 -23.07
C HIS A 163 -17.83 54.68 -22.00
N GLU A 164 -17.50 55.88 -22.47
CA GLU A 164 -17.21 57.12 -21.74
C GLU A 164 -17.45 57.12 -20.22
N LEU A 165 -16.39 56.90 -19.44
CA LEU A 165 -16.35 57.42 -18.06
C LEU A 165 -15.96 58.90 -18.12
N LYS A 166 -16.95 59.78 -17.91
CA LYS A 166 -16.71 61.21 -17.67
C LYS A 166 -15.86 61.38 -16.39
N PRO A 167 -14.94 62.36 -16.35
CA PRO A 167 -13.95 62.47 -15.28
C PRO A 167 -14.58 62.96 -13.98
N ALA A 168 -14.16 62.38 -12.86
CA ALA A 168 -14.43 62.92 -11.52
C ALA A 168 -13.20 62.78 -10.61
N CYS A 169 -12.59 63.93 -10.33
CA CYS A 169 -11.66 64.25 -9.25
C CYS A 169 -10.25 63.61 -9.22
N ASN A 170 -9.26 64.47 -9.42
CA ASN A 170 -7.86 64.26 -9.01
C ASN A 170 -7.75 64.11 -7.49
N GLN A 171 -6.79 63.33 -7.00
CA GLN A 171 -5.82 63.87 -6.04
C GLN A 171 -4.45 63.17 -6.14
N THR A 172 -3.44 64.01 -6.31
CA THR A 172 -1.99 63.78 -6.40
C THR A 172 -1.37 62.84 -5.37
N ILE A 173 -0.32 62.12 -5.79
CA ILE A 173 1.07 62.31 -5.31
C ILE A 173 2.04 62.04 -6.50
N SER A 174 3.19 62.72 -6.52
CA SER A 174 4.14 62.83 -7.62
C SER A 174 5.53 62.24 -7.30
N THR A 175 6.42 62.17 -8.33
CA THR A 175 7.89 61.90 -8.30
C THR A 175 8.31 60.50 -7.81
N LEU A 176 8.99 59.62 -8.55
CA LEU A 176 9.78 59.64 -9.81
C LEU A 176 11.22 60.21 -9.69
N SER A 177 12.21 59.30 -9.72
CA SER A 177 13.64 59.40 -10.08
C SER A 177 14.26 58.03 -9.72
N ASP A 178 14.44 57.09 -10.64
CA ASP A 178 15.58 56.97 -11.57
C ASP A 178 16.88 56.51 -10.90
N ASP A 179 17.22 55.24 -11.14
CA ASP A 179 18.56 54.82 -11.53
C ASP A 179 18.44 53.55 -12.39
N ILE A 180 18.73 53.68 -13.68
CA ILE A 180 18.60 52.62 -14.70
C ILE A 180 20.00 52.23 -15.18
N SER A 181 20.16 50.92 -15.49
CA SER A 181 21.24 50.32 -16.28
C SER A 181 22.69 50.58 -15.85
N ASP A 182 23.31 49.58 -15.21
CA ASP A 182 24.65 49.12 -15.65
C ASP A 182 24.97 47.62 -15.38
N ALA A 183 23.96 46.78 -15.12
CA ALA A 183 24.11 45.33 -14.92
C ALA A 183 23.51 44.46 -16.05
N LEU A 184 22.96 45.08 -17.10
CA LEU A 184 22.55 44.41 -18.33
C LEU A 184 23.65 44.48 -19.39
N ASN A 185 24.76 43.74 -19.19
CA ASN A 185 25.60 43.20 -20.27
C ASN A 185 26.78 42.36 -19.76
N ARG A 186 26.55 41.05 -19.56
CA ARG A 186 27.54 40.00 -19.89
C ARG A 186 26.94 38.58 -19.90
N MET A 187 26.88 37.99 -21.11
CA MET A 187 26.85 36.54 -21.42
C MET A 187 25.58 35.72 -21.10
N ASN A 188 24.56 35.91 -21.95
CA ASN A 188 23.89 34.94 -22.83
C ASN A 188 23.68 33.44 -22.43
N LEU A 189 22.55 32.91 -22.91
CA LEU A 189 22.07 31.51 -22.99
C LEU A 189 21.34 30.86 -21.78
N ASN A 190 20.01 30.76 -22.01
CA ASN A 190 19.16 29.57 -21.86
C ASN A 190 18.36 29.26 -20.56
N TRP A 191 17.07 29.01 -20.82
CA TRP A 191 16.09 28.17 -20.09
C TRP A 191 15.68 28.52 -18.66
N LEU A 192 14.37 28.79 -18.50
CA LEU A 192 13.52 28.20 -17.44
C LEU A 192 12.06 28.67 -17.62
N PHE A 193 11.22 27.85 -18.25
CA PHE A 193 9.76 27.93 -18.10
C PHE A 193 9.21 26.63 -17.52
N LYS A 194 8.06 26.79 -16.86
CA LYS A 194 7.60 25.98 -15.74
C LYS A 194 6.08 26.14 -15.68
N CYS A 195 5.25 25.16 -16.08
CA CYS A 195 3.78 25.31 -15.98
C CYS A 195 2.89 24.08 -15.72
N THR A 196 3.09 23.50 -14.55
CA THR A 196 2.10 23.33 -13.49
C THR A 196 0.78 22.56 -13.91
N LEU A 197 0.75 21.41 -14.65
CA LEU A 197 -0.46 20.65 -15.17
C LEU A 197 -1.86 20.91 -14.53
N LEU A 198 -2.60 21.87 -15.10
CA LEU A 198 -3.87 21.51 -15.75
C LEU A 198 -3.53 20.99 -17.17
N ASN A 199 -4.46 20.32 -17.86
CA ASN A 199 -4.32 20.02 -19.29
C ASN A 199 -4.47 21.28 -20.17
N ILE A 200 -3.65 22.32 -19.91
CA ILE A 200 -3.51 23.54 -20.69
C ILE A 200 -2.31 23.37 -21.61
N ILE A 201 -2.56 23.28 -22.92
CA ILE A 201 -1.49 23.35 -23.93
C ILE A 201 -1.41 24.80 -24.40
N ALA A 202 -0.26 25.44 -24.19
CA ALA A 202 0.07 26.73 -24.79
C ALA A 202 1.20 26.50 -25.82
N ASP A 203 0.95 26.82 -27.08
CA ASP A 203 1.92 26.79 -28.18
C ASP A 203 2.54 28.19 -28.34
N PRO A 204 3.86 28.37 -28.10
CA PRO A 204 4.48 29.69 -28.20
C PRO A 204 4.80 30.15 -29.64
N HIS A 205 4.84 29.25 -30.64
CA HIS A 205 5.35 29.59 -31.97
C HIS A 205 4.63 28.88 -33.11
N GLY A 206 3.68 29.59 -33.74
CA GLY A 206 2.97 29.11 -34.91
C GLY A 206 3.89 28.80 -36.09
N SER A 207 4.23 27.52 -36.29
CA SER A 207 4.81 27.00 -37.53
C SER A 207 4.38 25.55 -37.82
N LYS A 208 4.10 25.31 -39.10
CA LYS A 208 3.40 24.15 -39.66
C LYS A 208 4.08 22.77 -39.44
N GLY A 209 3.36 21.83 -38.81
CA GLY A 209 3.31 20.39 -39.18
C GLY A 209 4.45 19.42 -38.81
N THR A 210 4.17 18.10 -38.93
CA THR A 210 5.02 16.88 -38.75
C THR A 210 5.33 16.46 -37.27
N SER A 211 4.93 15.30 -36.68
CA SER A 211 5.01 13.81 -36.93
C SER A 211 6.33 13.16 -36.43
N TRP A 212 6.44 12.03 -35.69
CA TRP A 212 5.80 10.67 -35.68
C TRP A 212 5.76 10.04 -34.25
N PHE A 213 4.82 9.16 -33.80
CA PHE A 213 4.62 7.67 -33.88
C PHE A 213 5.62 6.69 -33.18
N ASP A 214 5.08 5.55 -32.69
CA ASP A 214 5.75 4.36 -32.09
C ASP A 214 6.45 3.41 -33.10
N PHE A 215 7.34 2.52 -32.62
CA PHE A 215 7.71 1.23 -33.26
C PHE A 215 8.11 0.11 -32.23
N PRO A 216 8.03 -1.20 -32.58
CA PRO A 216 8.11 -2.36 -31.66
C PRO A 216 9.50 -3.09 -31.64
N PRO A 217 9.72 -4.20 -30.86
CA PRO A 217 11.07 -4.56 -30.33
C PRO A 217 11.85 -5.78 -30.92
N SER A 218 13.13 -5.89 -30.49
CA SER A 218 14.12 -7.01 -30.57
C SER A 218 14.96 -7.15 -31.88
N PRO A 219 16.10 -7.90 -31.95
CA PRO A 219 16.87 -8.65 -30.91
C PRO A 219 18.46 -8.61 -30.98
N PHE A 220 19.17 -9.00 -29.89
CA PHE A 220 20.58 -9.53 -29.80
C PHE A 220 21.78 -8.70 -30.39
N PRO A 221 23.09 -9.10 -30.24
CA PRO A 221 23.85 -9.77 -29.16
C PRO A 221 25.13 -8.98 -28.71
N GLY A 222 25.89 -9.51 -27.71
CA GLY A 222 26.96 -8.77 -27.00
C GLY A 222 28.40 -8.77 -27.54
N LEU A 223 29.33 -8.32 -26.70
CA LEU A 223 30.77 -8.65 -26.72
C LEU A 223 31.41 -8.49 -25.31
N SER A 224 32.68 -8.87 -25.17
CA SER A 224 33.29 -9.31 -23.90
C SER A 224 34.46 -8.45 -23.40
N THR A 225 34.87 -8.73 -22.15
CA THR A 225 36.24 -8.61 -21.58
C THR A 225 36.94 -7.25 -21.60
N ILE A 226 37.29 -6.78 -20.40
CA ILE A 226 38.70 -6.56 -20.01
C ILE A 226 38.85 -6.94 -18.53
N VAL A 227 39.94 -7.65 -18.22
CA VAL A 227 40.37 -7.99 -16.86
C VAL A 227 41.39 -6.96 -16.43
N ASP A 228 41.35 -6.50 -15.17
CA ASP A 228 42.59 -6.04 -14.55
C ASP A 228 42.71 -6.44 -13.07
N ARG A 229 43.94 -6.78 -12.69
CA ARG A 229 44.33 -7.32 -11.38
C ARG A 229 45.16 -6.28 -10.63
N LYS A 230 44.88 -6.08 -9.34
CA LYS A 230 45.83 -5.71 -8.26
C LYS A 230 45.05 -5.58 -6.94
N SER A 231 45.56 -5.93 -5.78
CA SER A 231 46.69 -6.81 -5.41
C SER A 231 46.60 -7.05 -3.90
N ASP A 232 46.90 -8.26 -3.44
CA ASP A 232 46.82 -8.60 -2.02
C ASP A 232 47.77 -7.77 -1.13
N SER A 233 47.37 -7.56 0.13
CA SER A 233 48.32 -7.37 1.23
C SER A 233 47.88 -8.27 2.39
N ALA A 234 48.68 -9.30 2.65
CA ALA A 234 48.36 -10.33 3.63
C ALA A 234 48.64 -9.85 5.07
N PHE A 235 47.80 -10.27 6.01
CA PHE A 235 48.21 -10.45 7.39
C PHE A 235 47.84 -11.85 7.87
N THR A 236 48.85 -12.71 7.96
CA THR A 236 48.79 -14.04 8.53
C THR A 236 48.58 -13.97 10.04
N PHE A 237 47.68 -14.81 10.58
CA PHE A 237 47.78 -15.26 11.98
C PHE A 237 47.66 -16.77 12.06
N ASN A 238 48.44 -17.36 12.97
CA ASN A 238 48.82 -18.76 12.92
C ASN A 238 47.70 -19.73 13.29
N HIS A 239 47.71 -20.88 12.62
CA HIS A 239 47.02 -22.08 13.05
C HIS A 239 47.56 -22.53 14.42
N ILE A 240 46.70 -22.61 15.44
CA ILE A 240 46.95 -23.45 16.62
C ILE A 240 45.81 -24.47 16.67
N SER A 241 46.17 -25.73 16.52
CA SER A 241 45.26 -26.86 16.71
C SER A 241 45.14 -27.17 18.20
N SER A 242 43.91 -27.22 18.73
CA SER A 242 43.61 -27.87 20.00
C SER A 242 42.23 -28.53 19.97
N HIS A 243 42.21 -29.82 19.63
CA HIS A 243 41.05 -30.68 19.81
C HIS A 243 40.79 -30.94 21.31
N VAL A 244 39.94 -30.14 21.96
CA VAL A 244 39.29 -30.50 23.25
C VAL A 244 37.86 -29.92 23.33
N ASP A 245 36.89 -30.79 23.60
CA ASP A 245 35.53 -30.57 24.13
C ASP A 245 34.58 -29.53 23.50
N THR A 246 34.01 -29.88 22.35
CA THR A 246 32.85 -29.18 21.74
C THR A 246 31.60 -29.21 22.63
N ALA A 247 31.41 -30.25 23.44
CA ALA A 247 30.20 -30.46 24.24
C ALA A 247 30.03 -29.45 25.40
N ARG A 248 31.13 -28.84 25.88
CA ARG A 248 31.08 -27.94 27.05
C ARG A 248 30.68 -26.50 26.71
N ARG A 249 30.64 -26.13 25.41
CA ARG A 249 30.26 -24.79 24.94
C ARG A 249 28.74 -24.59 24.76
N GLN A 250 27.96 -25.65 24.64
CA GLN A 250 26.53 -25.53 24.31
C GLN A 250 25.62 -25.25 25.51
N LYS A 251 26.09 -25.47 26.75
CA LYS A 251 25.27 -25.34 27.97
C LYS A 251 25.41 -23.99 28.71
N ALA A 252 25.94 -22.96 28.04
CA ALA A 252 26.26 -21.65 28.64
C ALA A 252 25.83 -20.44 27.78
N LEU A 253 24.83 -20.61 26.91
CA LEU A 253 24.36 -19.55 26.00
C LEU A 253 23.93 -18.23 26.70
N PRO A 254 23.18 -18.24 27.83
CA PRO A 254 22.76 -17.00 28.49
C PRO A 254 23.91 -16.20 29.12
N ASP A 255 24.91 -16.88 29.68
CA ASP A 255 25.98 -16.26 30.47
C ASP A 255 27.17 -15.82 29.62
N LEU A 256 27.48 -16.56 28.55
CA LEU A 256 28.54 -16.15 27.61
C LEU A 256 28.11 -14.94 26.78
N GLU A 257 26.84 -14.85 26.36
CA GLU A 257 26.34 -13.68 25.62
C GLU A 257 26.27 -12.42 26.50
N ARG A 258 26.08 -12.55 27.83
CA ARG A 258 26.18 -11.43 28.76
C ARG A 258 27.59 -10.86 28.89
N SER A 259 28.64 -11.68 28.77
CA SER A 259 30.03 -11.22 28.98
C SER A 259 30.57 -10.40 27.80
N TYR A 260 30.17 -10.70 26.56
CA TYR A 260 30.60 -9.97 25.36
C TYR A 260 29.88 -8.62 25.14
N ILE A 261 28.84 -8.31 25.91
CA ILE A 261 28.14 -7.01 25.86
C ILE A 261 28.88 -5.94 26.71
N GLY A 262 29.94 -6.33 27.43
CA GLY A 262 30.82 -5.42 28.18
C GLY A 262 32.09 -5.03 27.43
N ASN A 263 32.38 -3.72 27.43
CA ASN A 263 33.70 -3.12 27.12
C ASN A 263 34.15 -3.00 25.66
N SER A 264 33.48 -2.15 24.87
CA SER A 264 34.20 -1.23 23.97
C SER A 264 33.40 0.07 23.71
N VAL A 265 33.41 1.00 24.66
CA VAL A 265 32.90 2.37 24.45
C VAL A 265 33.97 3.38 24.84
N SER A 266 34.40 4.17 23.86
CA SER A 266 35.29 5.33 24.06
C SER A 266 34.57 6.39 24.90
N LYS A 267 35.20 6.86 25.98
CA LYS A 267 34.66 7.92 26.83
C LYS A 267 34.73 9.28 26.10
N THR A 268 33.67 9.59 25.39
CA THR A 268 33.28 10.93 24.96
C THR A 268 31.96 11.29 25.60
N ASP A 269 31.69 12.60 25.77
CA ASP A 269 30.60 13.14 26.58
C ASP A 269 29.23 13.00 25.89
N LYS A 270 28.73 11.75 25.82
CA LYS A 270 27.46 11.37 25.18
C LYS A 270 26.31 11.33 26.19
N ARG A 271 25.08 11.61 25.74
CA ARG A 271 23.90 11.48 26.60
C ARG A 271 23.62 10.00 26.87
N LYS A 272 23.07 9.71 28.05
CA LYS A 272 22.77 8.34 28.50
C LYS A 272 21.90 7.54 27.51
N GLY A 273 20.96 8.19 26.82
CA GLY A 273 20.10 7.58 25.81
C GLY A 273 20.87 7.09 24.58
N ASP A 274 21.85 7.87 24.12
CA ASP A 274 22.68 7.55 22.95
C ASP A 274 23.51 6.28 23.22
N VAL A 275 24.09 6.17 24.43
CA VAL A 275 24.84 4.99 24.88
C VAL A 275 23.96 3.74 24.98
N ASN A 276 22.70 3.88 25.43
CA ASN A 276 21.74 2.78 25.45
C ASN A 276 21.38 2.32 24.03
N LEU A 277 21.14 3.25 23.10
CA LEU A 277 20.85 2.93 21.70
C LEU A 277 22.05 2.24 21.02
N GLU A 278 23.27 2.73 21.22
CA GLU A 278 24.49 2.12 20.65
C GLU A 278 24.65 0.67 21.10
N ARG A 279 24.39 0.39 22.38
CA ARG A 279 24.39 -0.97 22.93
C ARG A 279 23.29 -1.86 22.34
N LEU A 280 22.09 -1.32 22.13
CA LEU A 280 20.96 -2.05 21.54
C LEU A 280 21.23 -2.40 20.07
N GLU A 281 21.74 -1.44 19.29
CA GLU A 281 22.12 -1.63 17.88
C GLU A 281 23.29 -2.60 17.71
N ALA A 282 24.24 -2.63 18.66
CA ALA A 282 25.28 -3.66 18.72
C ALA A 282 24.69 -5.06 18.95
N GLY A 283 23.71 -5.20 19.85
CA GLY A 283 22.95 -6.44 20.05
C GLY A 283 22.23 -6.92 18.79
N LEU A 284 21.54 -6.01 18.08
CA LEU A 284 20.89 -6.30 16.79
C LEU A 284 21.89 -6.64 15.68
N ALA A 285 23.10 -6.06 15.68
CA ALA A 285 24.17 -6.44 14.76
C ALA A 285 24.64 -7.88 14.99
N THR A 286 24.86 -8.27 16.25
CA THR A 286 25.21 -9.65 16.64
C THR A 286 24.09 -10.64 16.27
N ALA A 287 22.82 -10.30 16.56
CA ALA A 287 21.69 -11.14 16.19
C ALA A 287 21.61 -11.36 14.66
N ARG A 288 21.80 -10.32 13.84
CA ARG A 288 21.88 -10.45 12.38
C ARG A 288 23.02 -11.34 11.92
N ALA A 289 24.20 -11.23 12.53
CA ALA A 289 25.35 -12.07 12.18
C ALA A 289 25.05 -13.55 12.45
N LEU A 290 24.49 -13.87 13.62
CA LEU A 290 24.12 -15.23 14.02
C LEU A 290 23.01 -15.83 13.15
N ILE A 291 22.03 -15.03 12.74
CA ILE A 291 20.96 -15.48 11.82
C ILE A 291 21.54 -15.74 10.41
N ARG A 292 22.44 -14.86 9.92
CA ARG A 292 23.11 -15.05 8.63
C ARG A 292 24.01 -16.30 8.61
N GLU A 293 24.71 -16.57 9.70
CA GLU A 293 25.49 -17.82 9.86
C GLU A 293 24.58 -19.05 9.80
N ALA A 294 23.44 -19.02 10.49
CA ALA A 294 22.45 -20.10 10.47
C ALA A 294 21.84 -20.33 9.07
N THR A 295 21.80 -19.31 8.21
CA THR A 295 21.36 -19.44 6.82
C THR A 295 22.43 -20.04 5.90
N SER A 296 23.73 -19.88 6.20
CA SER A 296 24.82 -20.21 5.27
C SER A 296 25.36 -21.65 5.36
N LYS A 297 25.05 -22.36 6.45
CA LYS A 297 25.58 -23.70 6.75
C LYS A 297 24.48 -24.76 6.63
N PHE A 298 24.63 -25.65 5.65
CA PHE A 298 23.63 -26.70 5.36
C PHE A 298 23.65 -27.90 6.32
N ASN A 299 24.79 -28.16 6.99
CA ASN A 299 24.96 -29.29 7.90
C ASN A 299 24.93 -28.85 9.37
N HIS A 300 23.80 -28.29 9.82
CA HIS A 300 23.58 -27.99 11.23
C HIS A 300 22.86 -29.14 11.94
N THR A 301 23.42 -29.59 13.07
CA THR A 301 22.65 -30.31 14.09
C THR A 301 21.56 -29.39 14.62
N ALA A 302 20.34 -29.91 14.82
CA ALA A 302 19.27 -29.17 15.47
C ALA A 302 19.74 -28.51 16.78
N LEU A 303 19.26 -27.29 17.05
CA LEU A 303 19.45 -26.68 18.38
C LEU A 303 18.60 -27.47 19.38
N GLU A 304 19.17 -27.82 20.53
CA GLU A 304 18.42 -28.46 21.60
C GLU A 304 17.36 -27.49 22.14
N ASP A 305 16.09 -27.81 21.93
CA ASP A 305 14.92 -27.10 22.44
C ASP A 305 13.91 -28.12 22.96
N ALA A 306 13.54 -28.01 24.23
CA ALA A 306 12.73 -29.01 24.92
C ALA A 306 11.23 -28.96 24.59
N ASP A 307 10.75 -27.87 23.97
CA ASP A 307 9.34 -27.72 23.55
C ASP A 307 9.20 -27.89 22.03
N TYR A 308 10.01 -27.18 21.24
CA TYR A 308 9.86 -27.27 19.78
C TYR A 308 11.13 -26.94 19.01
N VAL A 309 11.49 -27.89 18.13
CA VAL A 309 12.49 -27.70 17.07
C VAL A 309 11.73 -27.62 15.73
N PRO A 310 11.68 -26.44 15.09
CA PRO A 310 11.23 -26.30 13.71
C PRO A 310 12.01 -27.25 12.79
N GLN A 311 11.29 -28.09 12.04
CA GLN A 311 11.89 -29.08 11.14
C GLN A 311 11.00 -29.37 9.92
N GLY A 312 11.62 -29.81 8.83
CA GLY A 312 10.96 -30.15 7.57
C GLY A 312 10.65 -28.97 6.66
N ASP A 313 10.14 -29.29 5.46
CA ASP A 313 10.10 -28.38 4.30
C ASP A 313 9.00 -27.30 4.36
N ILE A 314 8.23 -27.24 5.45
CA ILE A 314 7.23 -26.18 5.69
C ILE A 314 7.87 -24.82 5.96
N TYR A 315 9.17 -24.80 6.27
CA TYR A 315 9.96 -23.60 6.47
C TYR A 315 10.87 -23.34 5.27
N ARG A 316 11.12 -22.06 4.95
CA ARG A 316 12.16 -21.68 3.98
C ARG A 316 13.56 -22.05 4.45
N ASN A 317 13.82 -21.89 5.75
CA ASN A 317 14.98 -22.44 6.44
C ASN A 317 14.62 -22.65 7.93
N ALA A 318 14.38 -23.90 8.32
CA ALA A 318 13.91 -24.24 9.66
C ALA A 318 14.93 -23.88 10.75
N TYR A 319 16.22 -24.09 10.50
CA TYR A 319 17.30 -23.83 11.46
C TYR A 319 17.52 -22.32 11.67
N ALA A 320 17.54 -21.53 10.60
CA ALA A 320 17.63 -20.07 10.68
C ALA A 320 16.40 -19.45 11.35
N PHE A 321 15.21 -20.00 11.10
CA PHE A 321 14.00 -19.61 11.83
C PHE A 321 14.11 -19.92 13.32
N HIS A 322 14.51 -21.14 13.71
CA HIS A 322 14.68 -21.51 15.12
C HIS A 322 15.71 -20.62 15.82
N ARG A 323 16.87 -20.40 15.22
CA ARG A 323 17.91 -19.50 15.74
C ARG A 323 17.38 -18.07 15.92
N SER A 324 16.62 -17.56 14.94
CA SER A 324 16.01 -16.22 15.01
C SER A 324 14.91 -16.13 16.08
N HIS A 325 14.13 -17.19 16.28
CA HIS A 325 13.09 -17.25 17.31
C HIS A 325 13.71 -17.21 18.72
N LEU A 326 14.74 -18.02 18.97
CA LEU A 326 15.45 -18.02 20.25
C LEU A 326 16.11 -16.66 20.57
N LEU A 327 16.69 -15.99 19.56
CA LEU A 327 17.24 -14.65 19.71
C LEU A 327 16.16 -13.58 19.98
N MET A 328 14.98 -13.71 19.36
CA MET A 328 13.83 -12.87 19.68
C MET A 328 13.38 -13.09 21.12
N GLU A 329 13.22 -14.33 21.56
CA GLU A 329 12.76 -14.67 22.92
C GLU A 329 13.72 -14.19 24.02
N SER A 330 15.03 -14.12 23.75
CA SER A 330 16.04 -13.68 24.72
C SER A 330 16.29 -12.17 24.71
N LEU A 331 16.23 -11.51 23.54
CA LEU A 331 16.59 -10.10 23.39
C LEU A 331 15.39 -9.16 23.25
N PHE A 332 14.38 -9.52 22.47
CA PHE A 332 13.42 -8.56 21.93
C PHE A 332 12.51 -7.97 23.01
N LYS A 333 12.33 -6.65 22.97
CA LYS A 333 11.45 -5.90 23.87
C LYS A 333 10.64 -4.86 23.12
N ILE A 334 9.37 -4.72 23.50
CA ILE A 334 8.38 -3.80 22.94
C ILE A 334 7.95 -2.85 24.06
N TYR A 335 8.08 -1.55 23.86
CA TYR A 335 7.37 -0.58 24.70
C TYR A 335 6.00 -0.30 24.09
N VAL A 336 4.96 -0.29 24.91
CA VAL A 336 3.62 0.15 24.51
C VAL A 336 3.48 1.58 25.00
N TYR A 337 3.10 2.51 24.13
CA TYR A 337 2.76 3.87 24.57
C TYR A 337 1.52 3.84 25.45
N GLU A 338 1.53 4.53 26.58
CA GLU A 338 0.43 4.57 27.56
C GLU A 338 -0.57 5.72 27.26
N GLU A 339 -0.49 6.29 26.05
CA GLU A 339 -1.33 7.38 25.59
C GLU A 339 -2.63 6.87 24.97
N GLY A 340 -3.72 7.56 25.30
CA GLY A 340 -5.04 7.30 24.75
C GLY A 340 -5.86 6.36 25.64
N GLU A 341 -7.19 6.45 25.52
CA GLU A 341 -8.12 5.70 26.36
C GLU A 341 -8.94 4.70 25.53
N PRO A 342 -9.37 3.57 26.13
CA PRO A 342 -10.41 2.72 25.56
C PRO A 342 -11.70 3.50 25.27
N PRO A 343 -12.48 3.12 24.25
CA PRO A 343 -12.33 1.93 23.43
C PRO A 343 -11.38 2.07 22.24
N ILE A 344 -10.91 3.29 21.91
CA ILE A 344 -10.12 3.58 20.70
C ILE A 344 -8.67 3.12 20.82
N PHE A 345 -8.08 3.28 22.01
CA PHE A 345 -6.71 2.89 22.33
C PHE A 345 -6.71 1.75 23.35
N HIS A 346 -5.66 0.94 23.35
CA HIS A 346 -5.46 -0.21 24.27
C HIS A 346 -6.58 -1.28 24.23
N ASN A 347 -7.47 -1.20 23.25
CA ASN A 347 -8.63 -2.06 23.13
C ASN A 347 -8.99 -2.26 21.65
N GLY A 348 -9.59 -3.40 21.32
CA GLY A 348 -9.99 -3.76 19.96
C GLY A 348 -10.98 -4.93 19.97
N PRO A 349 -11.57 -5.26 18.82
CA PRO A 349 -12.51 -6.36 18.72
C PRO A 349 -11.80 -7.70 18.87
N CYS A 350 -12.27 -8.56 19.78
CA CYS A 350 -11.79 -9.94 19.94
C CYS A 350 -12.69 -10.99 19.25
N LYS A 351 -13.57 -10.55 18.34
CA LYS A 351 -14.53 -11.40 17.60
C LYS A 351 -14.62 -11.00 16.13
N ASN A 352 -15.29 -11.83 15.32
CA ASN A 352 -15.42 -11.71 13.87
C ASN A 352 -14.04 -11.73 13.16
N ILE A 353 -14.00 -11.35 11.89
CA ILE A 353 -12.78 -11.24 11.07
C ILE A 353 -11.69 -10.32 11.65
N TYR A 354 -12.09 -9.34 12.48
CA TYR A 354 -11.18 -8.39 13.10
C TYR A 354 -10.60 -8.87 14.44
N SER A 355 -10.95 -10.07 14.92
CA SER A 355 -10.61 -10.57 16.27
C SER A 355 -9.13 -10.49 16.62
N MET A 356 -8.27 -10.62 15.62
CA MET A 356 -6.82 -10.61 15.78
C MET A 356 -6.26 -9.24 16.17
N GLU A 357 -6.94 -8.14 15.84
CA GLU A 357 -6.56 -6.79 16.27
C GLU A 357 -6.74 -6.63 17.79
N GLY A 358 -7.93 -6.96 18.33
CA GLY A 358 -8.19 -6.92 19.76
C GLY A 358 -7.40 -7.95 20.57
N LEU A 359 -7.23 -9.17 20.05
CA LEU A 359 -6.42 -10.20 20.72
C LEU A 359 -4.95 -9.80 20.84
N PHE A 360 -4.36 -9.21 19.79
CA PHE A 360 -2.97 -8.73 19.87
C PHE A 360 -2.83 -7.61 20.90
N LEU A 361 -3.76 -6.64 20.92
CA LEU A 361 -3.78 -5.57 21.93
C LEU A 361 -3.88 -6.15 23.35
N SER A 362 -4.85 -7.03 23.61
CA SER A 362 -5.06 -7.64 24.93
C SER A 362 -3.87 -8.50 25.41
N PHE A 363 -3.23 -9.24 24.51
CA PHE A 363 -2.03 -10.00 24.84
C PHE A 363 -0.83 -9.08 25.07
N MET A 364 -0.64 -8.01 24.28
CA MET A 364 0.41 -7.04 24.55
C MET A 364 0.23 -6.34 25.89
N GLU A 365 -1.00 -6.04 26.32
CA GLU A 365 -1.25 -5.43 27.62
C GLU A 365 -0.81 -6.32 28.80
N THR A 366 -1.04 -7.63 28.69
CA THR A 366 -0.79 -8.60 29.78
C THR A 366 0.54 -9.37 29.66
N ASP A 367 1.27 -9.19 28.57
CA ASP A 367 2.53 -9.88 28.32
C ASP A 367 3.65 -9.44 29.28
N THR A 368 4.43 -10.43 29.72
CA THR A 368 5.59 -10.26 30.62
C THR A 368 6.92 -10.62 29.96
N LYS A 369 6.88 -11.15 28.73
CA LYS A 369 8.04 -11.70 28.01
C LYS A 369 8.63 -10.71 27.01
N PHE A 370 7.81 -10.02 26.23
CA PHE A 370 8.20 -9.04 25.22
C PHE A 370 7.87 -7.61 25.62
N ARG A 371 6.74 -7.32 26.28
CA ARG A 371 6.47 -5.96 26.81
C ARG A 371 7.56 -5.53 27.79
N THR A 372 7.93 -4.26 27.74
CA THR A 372 8.74 -3.60 28.77
C THR A 372 8.13 -2.27 29.15
N LEU A 373 8.18 -1.94 30.45
CA LEU A 373 7.80 -0.63 30.98
C LEU A 373 8.95 0.39 30.92
N ASP A 374 10.15 -0.05 30.53
CA ASP A 374 11.34 0.80 30.40
C ASP A 374 11.63 1.08 28.92
N PRO A 375 11.29 2.28 28.42
CA PRO A 375 11.43 2.59 26.99
C PRO A 375 12.89 2.71 26.51
N ASP A 376 13.87 2.80 27.42
CA ASP A 376 15.29 2.73 27.07
C ASP A 376 15.76 1.29 26.75
N LYS A 377 14.98 0.27 27.16
CA LYS A 377 15.24 -1.15 26.84
C LYS A 377 14.49 -1.63 25.58
N ALA A 378 13.61 -0.80 25.03
CA ALA A 378 12.73 -1.17 23.95
C ALA A 378 13.45 -1.19 22.59
N HIS A 379 13.21 -2.26 21.84
CA HIS A 379 13.70 -2.42 20.47
C HIS A 379 12.71 -1.82 19.46
N VAL A 380 11.42 -1.85 19.79
CA VAL A 380 10.34 -1.19 19.05
C VAL A 380 9.33 -0.55 19.99
N TYR A 381 8.58 0.43 19.49
CA TYR A 381 7.55 1.17 20.22
C TYR A 381 6.20 0.98 19.53
N PHE A 382 5.24 0.36 20.22
CA PHE A 382 3.94 0.03 19.67
C PHE A 382 2.93 1.16 19.91
N LEU A 383 2.14 1.47 18.88
CA LEU A 383 1.06 2.46 18.87
C LEU A 383 -0.28 1.73 19.06
N PRO A 384 -0.87 1.70 20.26
CA PRO A 384 -2.02 0.87 20.62
C PRO A 384 -3.39 1.37 20.14
N PHE A 385 -3.47 2.10 19.02
CA PHE A 385 -4.76 2.51 18.45
C PHE A 385 -5.37 1.38 17.61
N SER A 386 -6.67 1.14 17.78
CA SER A 386 -7.44 0.22 16.93
C SER A 386 -8.12 0.99 15.80
N VAL A 387 -7.77 0.69 14.54
CA VAL A 387 -8.44 1.28 13.37
C VAL A 387 -9.90 0.86 13.33
N VAL A 388 -10.21 -0.38 13.75
CA VAL A 388 -11.61 -0.85 13.84
C VAL A 388 -12.40 0.02 14.83
N MET A 389 -11.83 0.30 16.00
CA MET A 389 -12.50 1.11 17.03
C MET A 389 -12.61 2.60 16.64
N ILE A 390 -11.64 3.15 15.90
CA ILE A 390 -11.78 4.49 15.30
C ILE A 390 -13.00 4.53 14.37
N ILE A 391 -13.18 3.52 13.54
CA ILE A 391 -14.34 3.45 12.63
C ILE A 391 -15.65 3.19 13.39
N GLU A 392 -15.68 2.23 14.31
CA GLU A 392 -16.88 1.87 15.08
C GLU A 392 -17.42 3.04 15.91
N TYR A 393 -16.55 3.85 16.53
CA TYR A 393 -16.95 4.93 17.43
C TYR A 393 -16.96 6.33 16.81
N LEU A 394 -16.14 6.62 15.80
CA LEU A 394 -16.03 7.97 15.24
C LEU A 394 -16.57 8.11 13.80
N PHE A 395 -16.67 7.03 13.02
CA PHE A 395 -17.14 7.13 11.63
C PHE A 395 -18.67 7.23 11.54
N HIS A 396 -19.17 8.44 11.36
CA HIS A 396 -20.60 8.69 11.26
C HIS A 396 -21.21 8.02 9.98
N PRO A 397 -22.20 7.11 10.09
CA PRO A 397 -22.64 6.26 8.98
C PRO A 397 -23.30 7.02 7.81
N ILE A 398 -23.98 8.14 8.09
CA ILE A 398 -24.61 9.00 7.06
C ILE A 398 -23.60 9.96 6.40
N ILE A 399 -22.86 10.75 7.21
CA ILE A 399 -21.90 11.75 6.73
C ILE A 399 -20.69 11.08 6.04
N ARG A 400 -20.28 9.89 6.51
CA ARG A 400 -19.19 9.08 5.97
C ARG A 400 -17.84 9.81 5.89
N ASP A 401 -17.59 10.75 6.82
CA ASP A 401 -16.35 11.50 6.89
C ASP A 401 -15.16 10.59 7.22
N LYS A 402 -14.30 10.36 6.21
CA LYS A 402 -13.08 9.54 6.36
C LYS A 402 -11.93 10.28 7.04
N ALA A 403 -12.02 11.60 7.21
CA ALA A 403 -10.99 12.39 7.92
C ALA A 403 -11.01 12.16 9.45
N VAL A 404 -11.93 11.33 9.98
CA VAL A 404 -11.83 10.80 11.35
C VAL A 404 -10.52 10.04 11.56
N LEU A 405 -10.08 9.23 10.58
CA LEU A 405 -8.80 8.53 10.63
C LEU A 405 -7.63 9.50 10.70
N GLU A 406 -7.65 10.52 9.85
CA GLU A 406 -6.63 11.57 9.82
C GLU A 406 -6.53 12.27 11.17
N ARG A 407 -7.64 12.82 11.66
CA ARG A 407 -7.66 13.59 12.92
C ARG A 407 -7.17 12.76 14.09
N THR A 408 -7.63 11.51 14.24
CA THR A 408 -7.21 10.65 15.35
C THR A 408 -5.74 10.20 15.24
N VAL A 409 -5.28 9.72 14.07
CA VAL A 409 -3.92 9.18 13.93
C VAL A 409 -2.86 10.29 13.91
N VAL A 410 -3.13 11.42 13.25
CA VAL A 410 -2.20 12.56 13.23
C VAL A 410 -2.06 13.19 14.61
N ASP A 411 -3.16 13.35 15.35
CA ASP A 411 -3.09 13.89 16.71
C ASP A 411 -2.40 12.92 17.67
N TYR A 412 -2.67 11.62 17.57
CA TYR A 412 -1.99 10.62 18.39
C TYR A 412 -0.48 10.62 18.19
N VAL A 413 -0.03 10.59 16.93
CA VAL A 413 1.40 10.68 16.59
C VAL A 413 2.00 11.98 17.12
N ARG A 414 1.29 13.12 17.04
CA ARG A 414 1.72 14.41 17.58
C ARG A 414 1.90 14.37 19.11
N VAL A 415 0.97 13.76 19.85
CA VAL A 415 1.09 13.58 21.31
C VAL A 415 2.34 12.76 21.64
N VAL A 416 2.50 11.60 21.01
CA VAL A 416 3.63 10.68 21.21
C VAL A 416 4.97 11.36 20.85
N SER A 417 5.05 12.05 19.70
CA SER A 417 6.28 12.70 19.24
C SER A 417 6.68 13.94 20.05
N ASN A 418 5.73 14.60 20.70
CA ASN A 418 6.01 15.73 21.59
C ASN A 418 6.38 15.27 23.01
N LYS A 419 5.76 14.18 23.50
CA LYS A 419 5.98 13.67 24.86
C LYS A 419 7.25 12.81 25.00
N TYR A 420 7.66 12.11 23.94
CA TYR A 420 8.78 11.17 23.99
C TYR A 420 9.85 11.43 22.92
N PRO A 421 11.15 11.23 23.22
CA PRO A 421 12.23 11.42 22.25
C PRO A 421 12.26 10.34 21.15
N PHE A 422 11.68 9.16 21.42
CA PHE A 422 11.91 7.95 20.61
C PHE A 422 11.35 8.05 19.19
N TRP A 423 10.18 8.69 18.99
CA TRP A 423 9.63 8.94 17.65
C TRP A 423 10.57 9.80 16.80
N ASN A 424 11.09 10.89 17.38
CA ASN A 424 11.95 11.83 16.66
C ASN A 424 13.35 11.24 16.39
N ARG A 425 13.85 10.38 17.30
CA ARG A 425 15.11 9.65 17.16
C ARG A 425 15.17 8.76 15.91
N SER A 426 14.04 8.12 15.56
CA SER A 426 13.97 7.14 14.47
C SER A 426 13.16 7.61 13.26
N LEU A 427 12.50 8.78 13.36
CA LEU A 427 11.43 9.22 12.46
C LEU A 427 10.33 8.15 12.29
N GLY A 428 10.06 7.39 13.36
CA GLY A 428 9.09 6.29 13.38
C GLY A 428 9.65 4.93 12.92
N ALA A 429 10.93 4.78 12.57
CA ALA A 429 11.46 3.55 11.99
C ALA A 429 11.52 2.33 12.93
N ASP A 430 11.50 2.55 14.25
CA ASP A 430 11.30 1.52 15.28
C ASP A 430 9.88 1.53 15.87
N HIS A 431 8.94 2.27 15.25
CA HIS A 431 7.54 2.28 15.65
C HIS A 431 6.75 1.23 14.91
N VAL A 432 5.78 0.64 15.60
CA VAL A 432 4.92 -0.40 15.05
C VAL A 432 3.44 -0.11 15.32
N MET A 433 2.60 -0.25 14.30
CA MET A 433 1.14 -0.25 14.41
C MET A 433 0.59 -1.57 13.88
N LEU A 434 -0.62 -1.94 14.31
CA LEU A 434 -1.31 -3.13 13.83
C LEU A 434 -2.73 -2.78 13.40
N SER A 435 -3.17 -3.31 12.26
CA SER A 435 -4.60 -3.34 11.95
C SER A 435 -5.03 -4.51 11.08
N CYS A 436 -6.24 -5.01 11.33
CA CYS A 436 -6.95 -5.95 10.47
C CYS A 436 -8.20 -5.38 9.78
N HIS A 437 -8.46 -4.08 9.91
CA HIS A 437 -9.45 -3.39 9.08
C HIS A 437 -8.90 -3.14 7.66
N ASP A 438 -9.75 -3.13 6.64
CA ASP A 438 -9.40 -2.81 5.25
C ASP A 438 -8.70 -1.44 5.11
N TRP A 439 -9.11 -0.46 5.94
CA TRP A 439 -8.56 0.90 5.97
C TRP A 439 -7.27 1.03 6.81
N GLY A 440 -6.67 -0.06 7.29
CA GLY A 440 -5.37 -0.04 7.97
C GLY A 440 -4.27 0.73 7.19
N PRO A 441 -4.05 0.46 5.88
CA PRO A 441 -3.16 1.25 5.04
C PRO A 441 -3.55 2.74 5.02
N ARG A 442 -4.84 3.04 4.82
CA ARG A 442 -5.37 4.42 4.77
C ARG A 442 -5.19 5.18 6.08
N ALA A 443 -5.38 4.54 7.22
CA ALA A 443 -5.18 5.16 8.54
C ALA A 443 -3.73 5.67 8.69
N THR A 444 -2.77 4.93 8.15
CA THR A 444 -1.35 5.34 8.17
C THR A 444 -0.99 6.40 7.14
N TRP A 445 -1.75 6.57 6.04
CA TRP A 445 -1.45 7.47 4.91
C TRP A 445 -1.22 8.93 5.34
N TYR A 446 -2.02 9.39 6.30
CA TYR A 446 -2.02 10.78 6.77
C TYR A 446 -0.75 11.19 7.53
N VAL A 447 0.09 10.23 7.94
CA VAL A 447 1.39 10.47 8.58
C VAL A 447 2.47 9.78 7.74
N LYS A 448 3.22 10.56 6.94
CA LYS A 448 4.23 10.01 5.99
C LYS A 448 5.23 9.07 6.65
N GLN A 449 5.68 9.38 7.86
CA GLN A 449 6.54 8.52 8.68
C GLN A 449 5.87 7.18 8.99
N LEU A 450 4.61 7.18 9.41
CA LEU A 450 3.85 5.97 9.73
C LEU A 450 3.57 5.12 8.49
N TYR A 451 3.30 5.75 7.34
CA TYR A 451 3.07 5.06 6.07
C TYR A 451 4.35 4.43 5.49
N PHE A 452 5.40 5.25 5.31
CA PHE A 452 6.59 4.87 4.54
C PHE A 452 7.77 4.36 5.38
N VAL A 453 7.84 4.69 6.68
CA VAL A 453 9.04 4.44 7.52
C VAL A 453 8.77 3.44 8.65
N ALA A 454 7.66 3.59 9.37
CA ALA A 454 7.28 2.70 10.47
C ALA A 454 6.89 1.29 10.02
N ILE A 455 6.94 0.34 10.95
CA ILE A 455 6.53 -1.05 10.74
C ILE A 455 5.00 -1.12 10.81
N ARG A 456 4.33 -1.47 9.71
CA ARG A 456 2.88 -1.73 9.73
C ARG A 456 2.63 -3.22 9.75
N VAL A 457 1.86 -3.69 10.73
CA VAL A 457 1.35 -5.05 10.76
C VAL A 457 -0.07 -5.02 10.24
N LEU A 458 -0.33 -5.65 9.09
CA LEU A 458 -1.59 -5.50 8.38
C LEU A 458 -2.17 -6.87 8.01
N CYS A 459 -3.46 -7.11 8.29
CA CYS A 459 -4.17 -8.20 7.62
C CYS A 459 -4.32 -7.90 6.11
N ASN A 460 -4.64 -6.65 5.75
CA ASN A 460 -4.70 -6.20 4.35
C ASN A 460 -3.31 -5.97 3.75
N ALA A 461 -2.55 -7.04 3.55
CA ALA A 461 -1.16 -7.00 3.09
C ALA A 461 -1.03 -6.87 1.55
N ASN A 462 -1.61 -5.82 0.98
CA ASN A 462 -1.69 -5.60 -0.47
C ASN A 462 -0.52 -4.78 -1.05
N THR A 463 0.34 -5.40 -1.86
CA THR A 463 1.47 -4.71 -2.51
C THR A 463 1.06 -3.62 -3.51
N SER A 464 -0.16 -3.64 -4.06
CA SER A 464 -0.66 -2.53 -4.89
C SER A 464 -1.09 -1.30 -4.07
N GLU A 465 -1.13 -1.41 -2.74
CA GLU A 465 -1.45 -0.33 -1.80
C GLU A 465 -0.22 0.05 -0.95
N HIS A 466 0.95 -0.04 -1.58
CA HIS A 466 2.27 0.20 -0.98
C HIS A 466 2.59 -0.63 0.27
N PHE A 467 1.98 -1.81 0.47
CA PHE A 467 2.50 -2.78 1.43
C PHE A 467 3.89 -3.23 0.98
N ASN A 468 4.90 -3.02 1.81
CA ASN A 468 6.29 -3.37 1.50
C ASN A 468 6.76 -4.50 2.42
N PRO A 469 6.90 -5.76 1.95
CA PRO A 469 7.22 -6.90 2.81
C PRO A 469 8.58 -6.80 3.53
N LYS A 470 9.49 -5.89 3.11
CA LYS A 470 10.75 -5.62 3.82
C LYS A 470 10.57 -4.76 5.08
N LYS A 471 9.49 -3.98 5.16
CA LYS A 471 9.16 -2.99 6.21
C LYS A 471 7.89 -3.35 7.00
N ASP A 472 6.90 -3.89 6.32
CA ASP A 472 5.59 -4.26 6.84
C ASP A 472 5.51 -5.77 7.05
N ALA A 473 4.61 -6.22 7.92
CA ALA A 473 4.36 -7.63 8.22
C ALA A 473 2.90 -8.00 7.91
N SER A 474 2.70 -9.16 7.28
CA SER A 474 1.37 -9.70 7.00
C SER A 474 0.88 -10.52 8.18
N PHE A 475 -0.34 -10.23 8.65
CA PHE A 475 -0.98 -10.89 9.80
C PHE A 475 -2.19 -11.70 9.30
N PRO A 476 -2.45 -12.93 9.79
CA PRO A 476 -3.60 -13.69 9.30
C PRO A 476 -4.89 -13.10 9.85
N GLU A 477 -5.83 -12.87 8.94
CA GLU A 477 -7.24 -12.67 9.29
C GLU A 477 -7.79 -14.00 9.81
N ILE A 478 -8.34 -14.01 11.03
CA ILE A 478 -8.94 -15.19 11.66
C ILE A 478 -10.33 -14.77 12.12
N ASN A 479 -11.36 -15.48 11.67
CA ASN A 479 -12.73 -15.18 12.02
C ASN A 479 -13.14 -15.94 13.29
N LEU A 480 -13.16 -15.26 14.44
CA LEU A 480 -13.68 -15.82 15.69
C LEU A 480 -15.12 -15.34 15.91
N GLU A 481 -16.11 -16.05 15.35
CA GLU A 481 -17.51 -15.60 15.28
C GLU A 481 -18.09 -15.15 16.65
N THR A 482 -17.79 -15.90 17.70
CA THR A 482 -18.21 -15.61 19.08
C THR A 482 -17.09 -15.03 19.96
N GLY A 483 -15.85 -14.99 19.45
CA GLY A 483 -14.64 -14.78 20.24
C GLY A 483 -14.09 -16.04 20.94
N ASP A 484 -14.74 -17.20 20.80
CA ASP A 484 -14.21 -18.47 21.32
C ASP A 484 -12.99 -18.92 20.50
N ILE A 485 -11.97 -19.42 21.20
CA ILE A 485 -10.71 -19.94 20.67
C ILE A 485 -10.60 -21.47 20.80
N THR A 486 -11.59 -22.12 21.42
CA THR A 486 -11.66 -23.58 21.54
C THR A 486 -12.25 -24.22 20.27
N GLY A 487 -11.97 -25.51 20.04
CA GLY A 487 -12.56 -26.27 18.94
C GLY A 487 -12.17 -25.84 17.51
N LEU A 488 -11.36 -24.79 17.34
CA LEU A 488 -10.98 -24.24 16.03
C LEU A 488 -10.38 -25.30 15.09
N VAL A 489 -9.49 -26.15 15.61
CA VAL A 489 -8.74 -27.14 14.85
C VAL A 489 -9.47 -28.49 14.79
N GLY A 490 -9.53 -29.07 13.59
CA GLY A 490 -9.88 -30.47 13.40
C GLY A 490 -10.22 -30.74 11.94
N GLY A 491 -9.59 -31.76 11.33
CA GLY A 491 -9.86 -32.18 9.96
C GLY A 491 -10.13 -33.68 9.86
N LEU A 492 -10.87 -34.11 8.82
CA LEU A 492 -11.02 -35.53 8.51
C LEU A 492 -9.72 -36.09 7.89
N PRO A 493 -9.45 -37.41 8.05
CA PRO A 493 -8.32 -38.04 7.38
C PRO A 493 -8.48 -38.00 5.84
N PRO A 494 -7.40 -38.06 5.05
CA PRO A 494 -7.45 -37.99 3.59
C PRO A 494 -8.40 -38.99 2.90
N SER A 495 -8.70 -40.12 3.53
CA SER A 495 -9.64 -41.15 3.05
C SER A 495 -11.12 -40.77 3.17
N GLU A 496 -11.47 -39.85 4.07
CA GLU A 496 -12.84 -39.42 4.35
C GLU A 496 -13.18 -38.08 3.67
N ARG A 497 -12.22 -37.48 2.96
CA ARG A 497 -12.40 -36.23 2.19
C ARG A 497 -12.96 -36.53 0.81
N THR A 498 -14.28 -36.63 0.75
CA THR A 498 -15.05 -36.99 -0.45
C THR A 498 -15.26 -35.85 -1.44
N THR A 499 -15.17 -34.59 -1.00
CA THR A 499 -15.30 -33.42 -1.89
C THR A 499 -13.94 -33.04 -2.46
N LEU A 500 -13.83 -32.83 -3.78
CA LEU A 500 -12.57 -32.41 -4.41
C LEU A 500 -12.18 -31.02 -3.91
N ALA A 501 -13.05 -30.03 -4.12
CA ALA A 501 -12.79 -28.68 -3.63
C ALA A 501 -14.06 -27.93 -3.23
N PHE A 502 -13.92 -26.97 -2.32
CA PHE A 502 -15.05 -26.24 -1.76
C PHE A 502 -14.79 -24.73 -1.62
N PHE A 503 -15.85 -23.95 -1.86
CA PHE A 503 -15.99 -22.54 -1.52
C PHE A 503 -17.40 -22.23 -1.04
N ALA A 504 -17.52 -21.41 0.00
CA ALA A 504 -18.77 -20.74 0.33
C ALA A 504 -18.57 -19.27 0.74
N GLY A 505 -19.50 -18.40 0.34
CA GLY A 505 -19.70 -17.06 0.90
C GLY A 505 -19.88 -15.96 -0.14
N ARG A 506 -20.19 -14.74 0.32
CA ARG A 506 -20.75 -13.64 -0.49
C ARG A 506 -19.97 -13.28 -1.78
N MET A 507 -20.74 -12.95 -2.84
CA MET A 507 -20.27 -12.42 -4.12
C MET A 507 -19.79 -10.97 -3.99
N HIS A 508 -18.49 -10.79 -3.73
CA HIS A 508 -17.88 -9.46 -3.65
C HIS A 508 -16.41 -9.47 -4.06
N GLY A 509 -15.85 -8.29 -4.33
CA GLY A 509 -14.50 -8.17 -4.86
C GLY A 509 -14.38 -8.45 -6.36
N ARG A 510 -13.15 -8.47 -6.87
CA ARG A 510 -12.87 -8.69 -8.31
C ARG A 510 -12.80 -10.17 -8.72
N ILE A 511 -12.34 -11.04 -7.81
CA ILE A 511 -12.04 -12.45 -8.11
C ILE A 511 -13.27 -13.35 -7.93
N ARG A 512 -14.07 -13.15 -6.88
CA ARG A 512 -15.22 -14.02 -6.59
C ARG A 512 -16.31 -14.02 -7.67
N PRO A 513 -16.66 -12.90 -8.34
CA PRO A 513 -17.61 -12.92 -9.45
C PRO A 513 -17.19 -13.87 -10.58
N LEU A 514 -15.89 -13.95 -10.88
CA LEU A 514 -15.36 -14.90 -11.87
C LEU A 514 -15.48 -16.35 -11.36
N LEU A 515 -15.11 -16.61 -10.10
CA LEU A 515 -15.29 -17.94 -9.49
C LEU A 515 -16.75 -18.40 -9.55
N PHE A 516 -17.70 -17.52 -9.23
CA PHE A 516 -19.13 -17.81 -9.33
C PHE A 516 -19.58 -18.02 -10.78
N GLN A 517 -19.16 -17.15 -11.70
CA GLN A 517 -19.49 -17.28 -13.12
C GLN A 517 -19.06 -18.64 -13.69
N HIS A 518 -17.91 -19.17 -13.28
CA HIS A 518 -17.40 -20.45 -13.76
C HIS A 518 -17.93 -21.67 -13.01
N TRP A 519 -18.12 -21.60 -11.69
CA TRP A 519 -18.31 -22.81 -10.86
C TRP A 519 -19.56 -22.85 -9.98
N LYS A 520 -20.31 -21.75 -9.80
CA LYS A 520 -21.51 -21.74 -8.93
C LYS A 520 -22.49 -22.82 -9.37
N GLU A 521 -22.74 -23.81 -8.51
CA GLU A 521 -23.71 -24.89 -8.74
C GLU A 521 -23.50 -25.68 -10.06
N LYS A 522 -22.26 -25.71 -10.59
CA LYS A 522 -21.94 -26.28 -11.93
C LYS A 522 -21.21 -27.61 -11.93
N ASP A 523 -20.67 -28.03 -10.80
CA ASP A 523 -19.93 -29.29 -10.67
C ASP A 523 -20.29 -29.99 -9.35
N LYS A 524 -20.23 -31.32 -9.35
CA LYS A 524 -20.60 -32.17 -8.21
C LYS A 524 -19.46 -32.42 -7.21
N ASP A 525 -18.22 -32.23 -7.64
CA ASP A 525 -17.00 -32.50 -6.86
C ASP A 525 -16.30 -31.18 -6.46
N LEU A 526 -16.40 -30.16 -7.31
CA LEU A 526 -15.94 -28.78 -7.07
C LEU A 526 -17.14 -27.90 -6.71
N LEU A 527 -17.38 -27.74 -5.41
CA LEU A 527 -18.57 -27.12 -4.86
C LEU A 527 -18.36 -25.62 -4.56
N VAL A 528 -19.11 -24.75 -5.24
CA VAL A 528 -19.04 -23.29 -5.07
C VAL A 528 -20.43 -22.74 -4.75
N TYR A 529 -20.59 -22.21 -3.54
CA TYR A 529 -21.84 -21.63 -3.03
C TYR A 529 -21.69 -20.16 -2.65
N GLU A 530 -22.75 -19.38 -2.85
CA GLU A 530 -22.81 -18.01 -2.36
C GLU A 530 -23.37 -17.98 -0.92
N THR A 531 -24.48 -18.70 -0.73
CA THR A 531 -25.07 -19.06 0.54
C THR A 531 -25.17 -20.59 0.56
N LEU A 532 -24.87 -21.22 1.69
CA LEU A 532 -25.00 -22.68 1.81
C LEU A 532 -26.49 -23.10 1.85
N PRO A 533 -26.83 -24.31 1.38
CA PRO A 533 -28.15 -24.89 1.58
C PRO A 533 -28.47 -25.06 3.07
N GLU A 534 -29.76 -25.03 3.41
CA GLU A 534 -30.22 -25.26 4.78
C GLU A 534 -29.78 -26.63 5.31
N GLY A 535 -29.37 -26.68 6.58
CA GLY A 535 -28.82 -27.89 7.21
C GLY A 535 -27.38 -28.25 6.84
N VAL A 536 -26.72 -27.52 5.93
CA VAL A 536 -25.32 -27.77 5.54
C VAL A 536 -24.34 -26.96 6.40
N SER A 537 -23.55 -27.64 7.22
CA SER A 537 -22.51 -27.04 8.06
C SER A 537 -21.28 -26.60 7.26
N TYR A 538 -20.92 -25.32 7.33
CA TYR A 538 -19.74 -24.73 6.66
C TYR A 538 -18.44 -25.43 7.09
N HIS A 539 -18.25 -25.62 8.39
CA HIS A 539 -17.05 -26.28 8.92
C HIS A 539 -16.95 -27.74 8.48
N ASP A 540 -18.06 -28.47 8.39
CA ASP A 540 -18.01 -29.86 7.92
C ASP A 540 -17.71 -29.96 6.42
N MET A 541 -18.15 -28.98 5.61
CA MET A 541 -17.76 -28.90 4.21
C MET A 541 -16.26 -28.63 4.03
N LEU A 542 -15.67 -27.72 4.82
CA LEU A 542 -14.20 -27.54 4.85
C LEU A 542 -13.47 -28.83 5.25
N LYS A 543 -13.95 -29.52 6.28
CA LYS A 543 -13.34 -30.77 6.80
C LYS A 543 -13.46 -31.95 5.82
N LYS A 544 -14.54 -32.02 5.04
CA LYS A 544 -14.79 -33.05 4.00
C LYS A 544 -14.11 -32.77 2.65
N SER A 545 -13.52 -31.58 2.49
CA SER A 545 -12.89 -31.18 1.23
C SER A 545 -11.40 -31.50 1.20
N LYS A 546 -10.88 -31.94 0.05
CA LYS A 546 -9.43 -32.05 -0.17
C LYS A 546 -8.78 -30.68 -0.26
N TYR A 547 -9.39 -29.80 -1.07
CA TYR A 547 -8.92 -28.47 -1.38
C TYR A 547 -9.93 -27.40 -0.96
N CYS A 548 -9.47 -26.30 -0.36
CA CYS A 548 -10.34 -25.21 0.08
C CYS A 548 -9.97 -23.95 -0.68
N ILE A 549 -10.92 -23.42 -1.45
CA ILE A 549 -10.67 -22.31 -2.37
C ILE A 549 -10.69 -21.01 -1.57
N CYS A 550 -9.59 -20.26 -1.64
CA CYS A 550 -9.35 -19.02 -0.90
C CYS A 550 -9.20 -17.84 -1.87
N PRO A 551 -10.29 -17.35 -2.48
CA PRO A 551 -10.29 -16.19 -3.35
C PRO A 551 -10.36 -14.90 -2.54
N SER A 552 -9.50 -13.93 -2.87
CA SER A 552 -9.56 -12.59 -2.28
C SER A 552 -10.94 -11.94 -2.49
N GLY A 553 -11.32 -11.08 -1.54
CA GLY A 553 -12.59 -10.36 -1.52
C GLY A 553 -12.47 -8.99 -2.17
N HIS A 554 -13.03 -7.99 -1.49
CA HIS A 554 -12.65 -6.59 -1.75
C HIS A 554 -11.15 -6.43 -1.44
N GLU A 555 -10.78 -6.89 -0.25
CA GLU A 555 -9.39 -6.97 0.20
C GLU A 555 -8.70 -8.25 -0.25
N VAL A 556 -7.38 -8.21 -0.21
CA VAL A 556 -6.53 -9.37 -0.51
C VAL A 556 -6.64 -10.48 0.54
N ALA A 557 -6.90 -10.09 1.80
CA ALA A 557 -7.08 -10.99 2.94
C ALA A 557 -8.37 -11.85 2.83
N SER A 558 -8.35 -12.99 3.51
CA SER A 558 -9.56 -13.79 3.74
C SER A 558 -9.39 -14.71 4.95
N PRO A 559 -10.39 -14.84 5.85
CA PRO A 559 -10.28 -15.74 7.00
C PRO A 559 -10.23 -17.21 6.57
N ARG A 560 -10.70 -17.51 5.33
CA ARG A 560 -10.70 -18.85 4.74
C ARG A 560 -9.32 -19.50 4.68
N ILE A 561 -8.25 -18.72 4.67
CA ILE A 561 -6.89 -19.27 4.69
C ILE A 561 -6.62 -19.93 6.06
N ALA A 562 -6.96 -19.27 7.16
CA ALA A 562 -6.86 -19.83 8.50
C ALA A 562 -7.87 -20.97 8.70
N GLU A 563 -9.11 -20.80 8.25
CA GLU A 563 -10.15 -21.84 8.34
C GLU A 563 -9.79 -23.12 7.56
N ALA A 564 -9.21 -22.99 6.36
CA ALA A 564 -8.70 -24.13 5.59
C ALA A 564 -7.56 -24.84 6.31
N ILE A 565 -6.60 -24.07 6.85
CA ILE A 565 -5.50 -24.61 7.66
C ILE A 565 -6.04 -25.38 8.87
N TYR A 566 -6.98 -24.79 9.63
CA TYR A 566 -7.64 -25.41 10.79
C TYR A 566 -8.43 -26.68 10.45
N ALA A 567 -9.07 -26.73 9.29
CA ALA A 567 -9.78 -27.90 8.78
C ALA A 567 -8.85 -28.98 8.17
N GLU A 568 -7.52 -28.80 8.22
CA GLU A 568 -6.51 -29.61 7.51
C GLU A 568 -6.79 -29.76 6.01
N CYS A 569 -7.41 -28.74 5.42
CA CYS A 569 -7.79 -28.66 4.02
C CYS A 569 -6.70 -27.90 3.25
N VAL A 570 -6.26 -28.40 2.09
CA VAL A 570 -5.15 -27.76 1.35
C VAL A 570 -5.64 -26.43 0.75
N PRO A 571 -5.07 -25.27 1.12
CA PRO A 571 -5.54 -23.98 0.63
C PRO A 571 -5.22 -23.81 -0.86
N VAL A 572 -6.21 -23.38 -1.64
CA VAL A 572 -6.08 -22.99 -3.06
C VAL A 572 -6.23 -21.48 -3.13
N LEU A 573 -5.09 -20.79 -3.16
CA LEU A 573 -4.96 -19.34 -3.06
C LEU A 573 -5.23 -18.70 -4.42
N ILE A 574 -6.27 -17.87 -4.51
CA ILE A 574 -6.62 -17.12 -5.73
C ILE A 574 -6.62 -15.63 -5.39
N SER A 575 -5.46 -15.01 -5.49
CA SER A 575 -5.23 -13.62 -5.09
C SER A 575 -4.33 -12.89 -6.09
N GLN A 576 -4.34 -11.57 -6.03
CA GLN A 576 -3.36 -10.71 -6.70
C GLN A 576 -2.71 -9.85 -5.62
N HIS A 577 -1.41 -9.57 -5.75
CA HIS A 577 -0.66 -8.64 -4.89
C HIS A 577 -0.60 -8.95 -3.38
N TYR A 578 -1.18 -10.05 -2.90
CA TYR A 578 -1.20 -10.42 -1.49
C TYR A 578 0.15 -10.97 -1.00
N VAL A 579 0.68 -10.40 0.08
CA VAL A 579 1.75 -11.05 0.85
C VAL A 579 1.12 -11.95 1.90
N LEU A 580 1.29 -13.27 1.77
CA LEU A 580 0.71 -14.24 2.70
C LEU A 580 1.35 -14.12 4.10
N PRO A 581 0.59 -14.38 5.18
CA PRO A 581 1.12 -14.35 6.54
C PRO A 581 2.36 -15.22 6.72
N PHE A 582 3.31 -14.71 7.50
CA PHE A 582 4.57 -15.39 7.87
C PHE A 582 5.44 -15.86 6.67
N SER A 583 5.30 -15.25 5.49
CA SER A 583 6.02 -15.63 4.27
C SER A 583 7.55 -15.57 4.35
N ASP A 584 8.12 -14.85 5.31
CA ASP A 584 9.57 -14.84 5.57
C ASP A 584 10.07 -16.19 6.11
N VAL A 585 9.20 -16.92 6.79
CA VAL A 585 9.49 -18.16 7.52
C VAL A 585 8.86 -19.36 6.83
N LEU A 586 7.58 -19.29 6.47
CA LEU A 586 6.82 -20.39 5.90
C LEU A 586 6.99 -20.51 4.38
N ASN A 587 7.22 -21.74 3.94
CA ASN A 587 7.25 -22.11 2.53
C ASN A 587 5.85 -22.52 2.06
N TRP A 588 5.02 -21.53 1.71
CA TRP A 588 3.62 -21.73 1.29
C TRP A 588 3.45 -22.71 0.13
N GLU A 589 4.38 -22.72 -0.84
CA GLU A 589 4.39 -23.65 -1.98
C GLU A 589 4.50 -25.13 -1.56
N SER A 590 4.97 -25.40 -0.35
CA SER A 590 5.08 -26.78 0.15
C SER A 590 3.75 -27.38 0.65
N PHE A 591 2.74 -26.55 0.94
CA PHE A 591 1.49 -26.96 1.60
C PHE A 591 0.21 -26.28 1.07
N SER A 592 0.32 -25.37 0.10
CA SER A 592 -0.80 -24.71 -0.57
C SER A 592 -0.60 -24.71 -2.08
N ILE A 593 -1.66 -24.40 -2.82
CA ILE A 593 -1.66 -24.28 -4.28
C ILE A 593 -1.98 -22.83 -4.61
N GLN A 594 -1.18 -22.19 -5.47
CA GLN A 594 -1.51 -20.87 -6.03
C GLN A 594 -2.13 -21.06 -7.41
N VAL A 595 -3.23 -20.37 -7.70
CA VAL A 595 -3.89 -20.39 -9.01
C VAL A 595 -4.13 -18.95 -9.46
N SER A 596 -3.74 -18.61 -10.69
CA SER A 596 -3.96 -17.25 -11.21
C SER A 596 -5.44 -17.00 -11.49
N VAL A 597 -5.85 -15.73 -11.51
CA VAL A 597 -7.24 -15.34 -11.81
C VAL A 597 -7.68 -15.82 -13.21
N SER A 598 -6.74 -15.87 -14.16
CA SER A 598 -6.93 -16.42 -15.51
C SER A 598 -7.19 -17.92 -15.55
N GLU A 599 -6.72 -18.68 -14.55
CA GLU A 599 -6.84 -20.13 -14.47
C GLU A 599 -8.07 -20.60 -13.70
N ILE A 600 -8.90 -19.68 -13.19
CA ILE A 600 -10.20 -20.01 -12.57
C ILE A 600 -11.01 -21.00 -13.42
N PRO A 601 -11.15 -20.88 -14.75
CA PRO A 601 -11.88 -21.85 -15.57
C PRO A 601 -11.30 -23.27 -15.57
N HIS A 602 -10.02 -23.43 -15.22
CA HIS A 602 -9.27 -24.69 -15.22
C HIS A 602 -9.08 -25.28 -13.81
N LEU A 603 -9.72 -24.72 -12.77
CA LEU A 603 -9.53 -25.17 -11.38
C LEU A 603 -9.69 -26.69 -11.19
N LYS A 604 -10.73 -27.32 -11.76
CA LYS A 604 -10.92 -28.77 -11.62
C LYS A 604 -9.81 -29.58 -12.29
N GLU A 605 -9.34 -29.15 -13.46
CA GLU A 605 -8.23 -29.77 -14.20
C GLU A 605 -6.93 -29.71 -13.38
N ILE A 606 -6.58 -28.51 -12.88
CA ILE A 606 -5.40 -28.28 -12.03
C ILE A 606 -5.43 -29.16 -10.78
N LEU A 607 -6.57 -29.20 -10.07
CA LEU A 607 -6.70 -29.93 -8.80
C LEU A 607 -6.76 -31.45 -8.98
N MET A 608 -7.26 -31.94 -10.12
CA MET A 608 -7.23 -33.37 -10.48
C MET A 608 -5.88 -33.81 -11.05
N GLY A 609 -5.08 -32.90 -11.61
CA GLY A 609 -3.72 -33.18 -12.06
C GLY A 609 -2.71 -33.44 -10.93
N ILE A 610 -3.06 -33.11 -9.69
CA ILE A 610 -2.21 -33.33 -8.51
C ILE A 610 -2.34 -34.78 -8.04
N SER A 611 -1.22 -35.50 -7.95
CA SER A 611 -1.22 -36.90 -7.50
C SER A 611 -1.63 -37.05 -6.03
N GLU A 612 -2.24 -38.19 -5.68
CA GLU A 612 -2.63 -38.50 -4.29
C GLU A 612 -1.44 -38.45 -3.30
N GLU A 613 -0.23 -38.78 -3.75
CA GLU A 613 0.98 -38.67 -2.93
C GLU A 613 1.31 -37.20 -2.63
N GLN A 614 1.28 -36.34 -3.66
CA GLN A 614 1.52 -34.91 -3.51
C GLN A 614 0.43 -34.26 -2.64
N TYR A 615 -0.84 -34.62 -2.85
CA TYR A 615 -1.95 -34.19 -2.02
C TYR A 615 -1.75 -34.56 -0.55
N ARG A 616 -1.48 -35.84 -0.25
CA ARG A 616 -1.23 -36.32 1.13
C ARG A 616 -0.03 -35.64 1.78
N ARG A 617 1.03 -35.36 1.00
CA ARG A 617 2.20 -34.61 1.47
C ARG A 617 1.84 -33.16 1.83
N MET A 618 1.06 -32.46 1.01
CA MET A 618 0.57 -31.11 1.32
C MET A 618 -0.35 -31.12 2.54
N GLN A 619 -1.32 -32.04 2.61
CA GLN A 619 -2.26 -32.17 3.73
C GLN A 619 -1.53 -32.38 5.07
N LYS A 620 -0.54 -33.27 5.11
CA LYS A 620 0.30 -33.48 6.30
C LYS A 620 1.06 -32.20 6.71
N ARG A 621 1.55 -31.43 5.74
CA ARG A 621 2.25 -30.15 5.98
C ARG A 621 1.29 -29.05 6.46
N VAL A 622 0.06 -28.98 5.94
CA VAL A 622 -0.99 -28.08 6.48
C VAL A 622 -1.22 -28.35 7.97
N LYS A 623 -1.36 -29.63 8.36
CA LYS A 623 -1.49 -30.04 9.77
C LYS A 623 -0.29 -29.63 10.64
N GLN A 624 0.92 -29.63 10.10
CA GLN A 624 2.11 -29.12 10.80
C GLN A 624 2.07 -27.58 10.96
N VAL A 625 1.66 -26.87 9.91
CA VAL A 625 1.57 -25.40 9.88
C VAL A 625 0.50 -24.84 10.80
N GLN A 626 -0.57 -25.60 11.10
CA GLN A 626 -1.64 -25.20 12.04
C GLN A 626 -1.13 -24.54 13.33
N ARG A 627 -0.05 -25.08 13.93
CA ARG A 627 0.57 -24.55 15.16
C ARG A 627 0.82 -23.03 15.09
N HIS A 628 1.21 -22.52 13.91
CA HIS A 628 1.56 -21.11 13.68
C HIS A 628 0.37 -20.18 13.43
N PHE A 629 -0.84 -20.74 13.27
CA PHE A 629 -2.07 -19.97 13.05
C PHE A 629 -3.03 -20.04 14.24
N VAL A 630 -2.92 -21.08 15.08
CA VAL A 630 -3.75 -21.23 16.29
C VAL A 630 -3.54 -20.08 17.27
N VAL A 631 -4.65 -19.50 17.73
CA VAL A 631 -4.72 -18.59 18.87
C VAL A 631 -4.69 -19.40 20.16
N ASN A 632 -3.83 -19.04 21.12
CA ASN A 632 -3.89 -19.57 22.49
C ASN A 632 -4.07 -18.41 23.48
N SER A 633 -4.79 -18.65 24.57
CA SER A 633 -4.80 -17.80 25.75
C SER A 633 -4.47 -18.66 26.98
N PRO A 634 -3.33 -18.42 27.67
CA PRO A 634 -2.25 -17.49 27.30
C PRO A 634 -1.52 -17.94 26.00
N PRO A 635 -0.84 -17.01 25.30
CA PRO A 635 -0.03 -17.32 24.13
C PRO A 635 1.07 -18.38 24.39
N LYS A 636 1.32 -19.25 23.41
CA LYS A 636 2.30 -20.35 23.48
C LYS A 636 3.40 -20.20 22.44
N ARG A 637 4.62 -20.68 22.73
CA ARG A 637 5.77 -20.55 21.82
C ARG A 637 5.43 -21.02 20.40
N PHE A 638 5.84 -20.23 19.41
CA PHE A 638 5.57 -20.45 17.98
C PHE A 638 4.08 -20.43 17.57
N ASP A 639 3.14 -19.98 18.41
CA ASP A 639 1.75 -19.73 18.01
C ASP A 639 1.57 -18.43 17.20
N VAL A 640 0.34 -18.11 16.78
CA VAL A 640 0.08 -16.95 15.92
C VAL A 640 0.55 -15.61 16.52
N PHE A 641 0.49 -15.46 17.85
CA PHE A 641 1.01 -14.29 18.55
C PHE A 641 2.54 -14.26 18.51
N HIS A 642 3.20 -15.36 18.87
CA HIS A 642 4.67 -15.46 18.80
C HIS A 642 5.20 -15.31 17.37
N MET A 643 4.45 -15.77 16.36
CA MET A 643 4.80 -15.64 14.94
C MET A 643 4.69 -14.20 14.43
N ILE A 644 3.74 -13.39 14.93
CA ILE A 644 3.69 -11.97 14.57
C ILE A 644 4.72 -11.14 15.33
N ILE A 645 4.98 -11.43 16.61
CA ILE A 645 6.10 -10.82 17.34
C ILE A 645 7.43 -11.11 16.62
N HIS A 646 7.61 -12.34 16.12
CA HIS A 646 8.77 -12.71 15.28
C HIS A 646 8.81 -11.95 13.96
N SER A 647 7.65 -11.75 13.33
CA SER A 647 7.56 -10.96 12.09
C SER A 647 8.00 -9.52 12.33
N ILE A 648 7.57 -8.87 13.42
CA ILE A 648 8.00 -7.50 13.80
C ILE A 648 9.51 -7.47 14.11
N TRP A 649 10.04 -8.47 14.83
CA TRP A 649 11.47 -8.62 15.10
C TRP A 649 12.31 -8.63 13.81
N LEU A 650 11.89 -9.38 12.78
CA LEU A 650 12.57 -9.38 11.49
C LEU A 650 12.59 -8.00 10.82
N ARG A 651 11.51 -7.21 10.95
CA ARG A 651 11.45 -5.85 10.40
C ARG A 651 12.37 -4.91 11.18
N ARG A 652 12.44 -5.04 12.51
CA ARG A 652 13.38 -4.27 13.34
C ARG A 652 14.84 -4.58 13.02
N LEU A 653 15.17 -5.83 12.68
CA LEU A 653 16.51 -6.21 12.21
C LEU A 653 16.87 -5.60 10.84
N ASN A 654 15.89 -5.25 10.00
CA ASN A 654 16.17 -4.63 8.69
C ASN A 654 16.56 -3.15 8.80
N VAL A 655 16.29 -2.50 9.95
CA VAL A 655 16.57 -1.08 10.21
C VAL A 655 17.78 -0.96 11.14
N ARG A 656 18.66 0.01 10.86
CA ARG A 656 19.70 0.47 11.79
C ARG A 656 19.42 1.92 12.15
N ILE A 657 19.34 2.21 13.43
CA ILE A 657 19.13 3.58 13.94
C ILE A 657 20.49 4.14 14.38
N HIS A 658 20.68 5.43 14.12
CA HIS A 658 21.83 6.21 14.56
C HIS A 658 21.35 7.24 15.59
N GLY A 659 22.08 7.38 16.70
CA GLY A 659 21.82 8.39 17.73
C GLY A 659 22.44 9.73 17.39
#